data_AF-A0A2V7T6P6-F1
#
_entry.id   AF-A0A2V7T6P6-F1
#
_cell.length_a   1.000
_cell.length_b   1.000
_cell.length_c   1.000
_cell.angle_alpha   90.00
_cell.angle_beta   90.00
_cell.angle_gamma   90.00
#
_symmetry.space_group_name_H-M   'P 1'
#
loop_
_entity.id
_entity.type
_entity.pdbx_description
1 polymer ?
#
loop_
_entity_poly.entity_id
_entity_poly.type
_entity_poly.pdbx_seq_one_letter_code
_entity_poly.pdbx_strand_id
1 'polypeptide(L)'
;MNKHEAMLALLTLWAALPAGHALAACLNPNPNPQAQHVTSDFNGDCKSDIVWRNAATGQNYLYFMNGTTILGAEGYIRTVADQNWQVAGVGDFDGDGKADILWRNSATGENYIYFMDGTAIKPTEGFIRTVADQNWQVVGVGDFDGDGKADILWRNSTTGQNYLYLMNGTAIAGEGYLRTVADQSWQVAGIGDFDGDGKADFLWRNSSTGENYIYPMNGLVIKATEGFIRTVADQTWKVAGIGDYDGDGKADILWRNSATGDNYLYPMNGTTILGTEGFLRSVADLGWQVVAGGGSSLAKPPIVAPSSVTVNVLGVAASVATGSVIASDPQHLPLTYSIKTSPQFGAASIAPGTGVFTYSIAGYAPAASDAFAVTVSNGRAQSTAQVNLQLASDPLLKKQWHIQNVGQDAFSSTLPLAGNDMNVAGAWFAGYSGKGIKVGIPDSGLEAAHEDLAANVDLGHSFNFLTGLNDPSRAASDPGFDHGTAVAGIIGAVAFNGKGGRGVAYAARLRGYNLFAPGALSLANMAKSLGSDPISADNDLFNASFGAGAHALPTYSGAFQSIAATSLTLRGGLGAAIVYAAGNEFKDWNATPGTGLCNAANTYGVSCGDPANDQWRVESAPIIVGAIDADGKHSSYSNTGPSLWITAPGGESGFNSSYVTATNFAPAIVTTSRTGCANTQYPIAVNPLDAKGANPLAPSCQYTATFNGTSSATPNVAGVVA
;
A
#
# COMPACT_ATOMS: atom_id res chain seq x y z
N MET A 1 76.18 -15.75 15.77
CA MET A 1 75.82 -14.32 15.84
C MET A 1 74.50 -14.12 15.13
N ASN A 2 73.70 -13.18 15.63
CA ASN A 2 72.23 -13.16 15.60
C ASN A 2 71.61 -12.73 14.26
N LYS A 3 70.31 -13.04 14.16
CA LYS A 3 69.31 -12.68 13.14
C LYS A 3 69.12 -11.16 12.87
N HIS A 4 70.15 -10.33 13.06
CA HIS A 4 70.09 -8.88 12.79
C HIS A 4 70.99 -8.40 11.64
N GLU A 5 71.85 -9.25 11.07
CA GLU A 5 72.73 -8.84 9.96
C GLU A 5 72.21 -9.22 8.57
N ALA A 6 71.12 -9.99 8.46
CA ALA A 6 70.48 -10.31 7.17
C ALA A 6 69.39 -9.32 6.74
N MET A 7 68.94 -8.41 7.63
CA MET A 7 67.85 -7.45 7.33
C MET A 7 68.33 -6.08 6.87
N LEU A 8 69.65 -5.80 6.90
CA LEU A 8 70.20 -4.48 6.55
C LEU A 8 70.75 -4.38 5.11
N ALA A 9 70.69 -5.47 4.33
CA ALA A 9 71.13 -5.50 2.93
C ALA A 9 69.99 -5.39 1.90
N LEU A 10 68.74 -5.19 2.34
CA LEU A 10 67.56 -5.10 1.46
C LEU A 10 66.85 -3.73 1.49
N LEU A 11 67.42 -2.71 2.14
CA LEU A 11 66.79 -1.40 2.27
C LEU A 11 67.47 -0.23 1.56
N THR A 12 68.46 -0.48 0.69
CA THR A 12 69.11 0.59 -0.09
C THR A 12 69.34 0.17 -1.53
N LEU A 13 68.25 0.02 -2.28
CA LEU A 13 68.25 0.18 -3.73
C LEU A 13 66.79 0.40 -4.15
N TRP A 14 66.31 1.64 -4.16
CA TRP A 14 65.15 2.09 -4.96
C TRP A 14 65.13 3.62 -4.95
N ALA A 15 66.14 4.19 -5.61
CA ALA A 15 66.16 5.59 -6.00
C ALA A 15 67.05 5.73 -7.24
N ALA A 16 66.53 5.30 -8.39
CA ALA A 16 66.86 5.80 -9.74
C ALA A 16 66.48 4.79 -10.83
N LEU A 17 65.22 4.79 -11.30
CA LEU A 17 64.85 4.42 -12.68
C LEU A 17 63.56 5.19 -13.07
N PRO A 18 63.39 5.60 -14.34
CA PRO A 18 62.36 6.54 -14.78
C PRO A 18 60.97 5.90 -14.93
N ALA A 19 59.96 6.76 -14.98
CA ALA A 19 58.55 6.42 -15.15
C ALA A 19 58.27 5.49 -16.35
N GLY A 20 57.43 4.48 -16.11
CA GLY A 20 56.73 3.72 -17.15
C GLY A 20 56.78 2.19 -16.98
N HIS A 21 55.57 1.62 -16.86
CA HIS A 21 55.16 0.22 -17.11
C HIS A 21 54.83 -0.69 -15.89
N ALA A 22 53.60 -1.21 -15.99
CA ALA A 22 52.94 -2.33 -15.31
C ALA A 22 52.47 -2.12 -13.85
N LEU A 23 51.20 -1.69 -13.76
CA LEU A 23 50.31 -1.90 -12.62
C LEU A 23 50.13 -3.40 -12.35
N ALA A 24 49.79 -3.73 -11.10
CA ALA A 24 49.72 -5.06 -10.54
C ALA A 24 48.88 -6.05 -11.40
N ALA A 25 49.53 -7.08 -11.93
CA ALA A 25 48.84 -8.25 -12.48
C ALA A 25 48.14 -9.02 -11.35
N CYS A 26 46.95 -9.55 -11.63
CA CYS A 26 46.18 -10.42 -10.74
C CYS A 26 47.05 -11.57 -10.21
N LEU A 27 47.31 -11.62 -8.91
CA LEU A 27 48.12 -12.68 -8.31
C LEU A 27 47.30 -13.98 -8.16
N ASN A 28 47.64 -15.01 -8.96
CA ASN A 28 47.42 -16.43 -8.64
C ASN A 28 48.80 -17.13 -8.67
N PRO A 29 49.10 -18.16 -7.84
CA PRO A 29 50.44 -18.71 -7.67
C PRO A 29 50.89 -19.65 -8.81
N ASN A 30 50.38 -19.46 -10.03
CA ASN A 30 50.78 -20.21 -11.23
C ASN A 30 51.74 -19.34 -12.07
N PRO A 31 52.93 -19.82 -12.48
CA PRO A 31 53.99 -18.97 -13.02
C PRO A 31 53.82 -18.57 -14.50
N ASN A 32 52.59 -18.44 -15.00
CA ASN A 32 52.32 -17.93 -16.35
C ASN A 32 51.65 -16.53 -16.27
N PRO A 33 52.39 -15.43 -16.50
CA PRO A 33 51.92 -14.07 -16.25
C PRO A 33 51.10 -13.44 -17.39
N GLN A 34 50.42 -14.25 -18.21
CA GLN A 34 49.52 -13.77 -19.26
C GLN A 34 48.25 -14.64 -19.25
N ALA A 35 47.09 -14.00 -19.43
CA ALA A 35 45.75 -14.60 -19.54
C ALA A 35 45.02 -14.96 -18.23
N GLN A 36 44.68 -13.95 -17.42
CA GLN A 36 43.33 -13.91 -16.81
C GLN A 36 42.83 -12.46 -16.87
N HIS A 37 42.39 -12.03 -18.05
CA HIS A 37 41.60 -10.80 -18.17
C HIS A 37 40.24 -11.07 -17.54
N VAL A 38 39.96 -10.42 -16.42
CA VAL A 38 38.66 -10.49 -15.78
C VAL A 38 37.69 -9.66 -16.62
N THR A 39 36.70 -10.32 -17.23
CA THR A 39 35.78 -9.64 -18.14
C THR A 39 35.07 -8.50 -17.42
N SER A 40 34.94 -7.34 -18.07
CA SER A 40 34.27 -6.17 -17.51
C SER A 40 34.90 -5.61 -16.24
N ASP A 41 36.19 -5.79 -15.96
CA ASP A 41 36.89 -5.09 -14.87
C ASP A 41 37.21 -3.65 -15.29
N PHE A 42 36.41 -2.67 -14.90
CA PHE A 42 36.59 -1.28 -15.32
C PHE A 42 37.54 -0.51 -14.39
N ASN A 43 37.89 -1.04 -13.23
CA ASN A 43 38.74 -0.35 -12.23
C ASN A 43 40.13 -1.00 -12.03
N GLY A 44 40.39 -2.16 -12.65
CA GLY A 44 41.66 -2.87 -12.62
C GLY A 44 41.91 -3.63 -11.32
N ASP A 45 40.86 -3.99 -10.57
CA ASP A 45 40.98 -4.72 -9.30
C ASP A 45 40.89 -6.24 -9.44
N CYS A 46 40.92 -6.73 -10.68
CA CYS A 46 40.80 -8.13 -11.07
C CYS A 46 39.46 -8.74 -10.67
N LYS A 47 38.39 -7.95 -10.67
CA LYS A 47 37.02 -8.43 -10.45
C LYS A 47 36.10 -7.81 -11.51
N SER A 48 35.14 -8.60 -11.95
CA SER A 48 34.19 -8.17 -12.96
C SER A 48 33.26 -7.11 -12.39
N ASP A 49 33.29 -5.91 -12.95
CA ASP A 49 32.38 -4.81 -12.67
C ASP A 49 31.13 -4.89 -13.58
N ILE A 50 30.12 -4.05 -13.34
CA ILE A 50 28.86 -4.06 -14.08
C ILE A 50 28.59 -2.69 -14.70
N VAL A 51 28.46 -2.64 -16.03
CA VAL A 51 27.92 -1.48 -16.76
C VAL A 51 26.41 -1.64 -16.98
N TRP A 52 25.65 -0.64 -16.56
CA TRP A 52 24.22 -0.51 -16.73
C TRP A 52 23.90 0.51 -17.81
N ARG A 53 22.88 0.22 -18.63
CA ARG A 53 22.25 1.17 -19.55
C ARG A 53 20.74 1.17 -19.33
N ASN A 54 20.16 2.34 -19.12
CA ASN A 54 18.71 2.54 -19.14
C ASN A 54 18.24 2.72 -20.58
N ALA A 55 17.55 1.73 -21.14
CA ALA A 55 17.10 1.75 -22.54
C ALA A 55 16.07 2.88 -22.85
N ALA A 56 15.36 3.39 -21.85
CA ALA A 56 14.37 4.46 -22.04
C ALA A 56 15.01 5.85 -21.95
N THR A 57 15.96 6.06 -21.04
CA THR A 57 16.56 7.39 -20.78
C THR A 57 17.94 7.57 -21.39
N GLY A 58 18.59 6.49 -21.83
CA GLY A 58 19.97 6.49 -22.31
C GLY A 58 21.02 6.67 -21.21
N GLN A 59 20.61 6.74 -19.93
CA GLN A 59 21.55 6.88 -18.82
C GLN A 59 22.39 5.62 -18.67
N ASN A 60 23.67 5.80 -18.44
CA ASN A 60 24.61 4.71 -18.25
C ASN A 60 25.26 4.84 -16.86
N TYR A 61 25.45 3.72 -16.16
CA TYR A 61 25.99 3.71 -14.81
C TYR A 61 26.95 2.54 -14.63
N LEU A 62 28.08 2.75 -13.98
CA LEU A 62 29.07 1.72 -13.75
C LEU A 62 29.16 1.39 -12.26
N TYR A 63 29.04 0.10 -11.96
CA TYR A 63 29.20 -0.48 -10.62
C TYR A 63 30.53 -1.17 -10.55
N PHE A 64 31.40 -0.70 -9.66
CA PHE A 64 32.58 -1.45 -9.28
C PHE A 64 32.20 -2.55 -8.31
N MET A 65 32.71 -3.76 -8.49
CA MET A 65 32.24 -4.94 -7.79
C MET A 65 33.38 -5.65 -7.06
N ASN A 66 33.11 -6.06 -5.82
CA ASN A 66 33.92 -7.05 -5.13
C ASN A 66 33.04 -8.21 -4.69
N GLY A 67 33.04 -9.28 -5.51
CA GLY A 67 32.06 -10.35 -5.40
C GLY A 67 30.65 -9.80 -5.60
N THR A 68 29.84 -9.80 -4.54
CA THR A 68 28.45 -9.30 -4.59
C THR A 68 28.29 -7.90 -4.03
N THR A 69 29.38 -7.24 -3.66
CA THR A 69 29.39 -5.92 -3.04
C THR A 69 29.67 -4.87 -4.11
N ILE A 70 28.86 -3.82 -4.17
CA ILE A 70 29.19 -2.64 -4.97
C ILE A 70 30.17 -1.77 -4.17
N LEU A 71 31.31 -1.43 -4.76
CA LEU A 71 32.34 -0.60 -4.16
C LEU A 71 31.99 0.88 -4.35
N GLY A 72 32.15 1.68 -3.28
CA GLY A 72 31.71 3.08 -3.21
C GLY A 72 32.39 4.11 -4.14
N ALA A 73 33.07 3.67 -5.20
CA ALA A 73 33.56 4.51 -6.30
C ALA A 73 32.75 4.34 -7.61
N GLU A 74 31.62 3.64 -7.56
CA GLU A 74 30.61 3.54 -8.62
C GLU A 74 30.06 4.91 -9.10
N GLY A 75 29.50 5.00 -10.30
CA GLY A 75 29.03 6.29 -10.81
C GLY A 75 28.35 6.28 -12.18
N TYR A 76 27.69 7.40 -12.50
CA TYR A 76 27.16 7.64 -13.85
C TYR A 76 28.31 7.84 -14.83
N ILE A 77 28.22 7.18 -15.98
CA ILE A 77 29.02 7.50 -17.16
C ILE A 77 28.15 8.33 -18.12
N ARG A 78 28.75 8.84 -19.20
CA ARG A 78 28.04 9.73 -20.14
C ARG A 78 26.71 9.11 -20.61
N THR A 79 25.63 9.89 -20.49
CA THR A 79 24.30 9.51 -21.00
C THR A 79 24.31 9.53 -22.53
N VAL A 80 23.84 8.45 -23.15
CA VAL A 80 23.68 8.33 -24.60
C VAL A 80 22.19 8.27 -24.91
N ALA A 81 21.60 9.46 -25.09
CA ALA A 81 20.15 9.66 -25.19
C ALA A 81 19.51 9.00 -26.42
N ASP A 82 20.27 8.83 -27.52
CA ASP A 82 19.79 8.06 -28.66
C ASP A 82 19.71 6.57 -28.29
N GLN A 83 18.48 6.08 -28.23
CA GLN A 83 18.13 4.72 -27.81
C GLN A 83 18.59 3.65 -28.81
N ASN A 84 18.93 4.05 -30.05
CA ASN A 84 19.47 3.12 -31.05
C ASN A 84 20.90 2.68 -30.71
N TRP A 85 21.64 3.44 -29.90
CA TRP A 85 22.92 2.98 -29.39
C TRP A 85 22.71 1.87 -28.37
N GLN A 86 23.45 0.77 -28.53
CA GLN A 86 23.43 -0.38 -27.64
C GLN A 86 24.86 -0.79 -27.33
N VAL A 87 25.09 -1.29 -26.12
CA VAL A 87 26.36 -1.93 -25.77
C VAL A 87 26.42 -3.25 -26.54
N ALA A 88 27.35 -3.34 -27.48
CA ALA A 88 27.55 -4.51 -28.32
C ALA A 88 28.60 -5.48 -27.75
N GLY A 89 29.47 -4.99 -26.87
CA GLY A 89 30.45 -5.81 -26.17
C GLY A 89 31.26 -5.02 -25.15
N VAL A 90 31.98 -5.74 -24.29
CA VAL A 90 32.88 -5.19 -23.28
C VAL A 90 34.18 -5.98 -23.33
N GLY A 91 35.31 -5.29 -23.34
CA GLY A 91 36.64 -5.87 -23.43
C GLY A 91 37.70 -4.77 -23.37
N ASP A 92 38.93 -5.10 -23.00
CA ASP A 92 40.05 -4.15 -22.92
C ASP A 92 40.57 -3.83 -24.33
N PHE A 93 40.05 -2.79 -24.98
CA PHE A 93 40.38 -2.46 -26.36
C PHE A 93 41.69 -1.66 -26.47
N ASP A 94 42.18 -1.05 -25.38
CA ASP A 94 43.43 -0.26 -25.36
C ASP A 94 44.62 -0.91 -24.63
N GLY A 95 44.41 -2.06 -23.99
CA GLY A 95 45.43 -2.92 -23.37
C GLY A 95 45.93 -2.38 -22.03
N ASP A 96 45.15 -1.55 -21.33
CA ASP A 96 45.56 -0.96 -20.06
C ASP A 96 45.20 -1.81 -18.82
N GLY A 97 44.61 -2.99 -19.05
CA GLY A 97 44.14 -3.91 -18.03
C GLY A 97 42.74 -3.61 -17.53
N LYS A 98 42.04 -2.61 -18.08
CA LYS A 98 40.66 -2.28 -17.75
C LYS A 98 39.75 -2.52 -18.95
N ALA A 99 38.53 -2.89 -18.67
CA ALA A 99 37.53 -3.12 -19.69
C ALA A 99 37.01 -1.80 -20.28
N ASP A 100 36.75 -1.82 -21.58
CA ASP A 100 36.18 -0.73 -22.34
C ASP A 100 34.80 -1.13 -22.91
N ILE A 101 34.04 -0.16 -23.41
CA ILE A 101 32.67 -0.40 -23.90
C ILE A 101 32.61 -0.22 -25.42
N LEU A 102 32.27 -1.29 -26.14
CA LEU A 102 31.91 -1.22 -27.55
C LEU A 102 30.42 -0.91 -27.69
N TRP A 103 30.13 0.21 -28.32
CA TRP A 103 28.80 0.67 -28.68
C TRP A 103 28.51 0.39 -30.16
N ARG A 104 27.28 -0.01 -30.47
CA ARG A 104 26.74 -0.12 -31.83
C ARG A 104 25.39 0.58 -31.92
N ASN A 105 25.21 1.39 -32.95
CA ASN A 105 23.91 1.96 -33.27
C ASN A 105 23.12 0.97 -34.14
N SER A 106 21.99 0.48 -33.63
CA SER A 106 21.15 -0.51 -34.33
C SER A 106 20.46 0.03 -35.57
N ALA A 107 20.35 1.36 -35.73
CA ALA A 107 19.71 2.00 -36.87
C ALA A 107 20.71 2.39 -37.96
N THR A 108 21.84 2.99 -37.59
CA THR A 108 22.85 3.49 -38.56
C THR A 108 23.97 2.51 -38.83
N GLY A 109 24.18 1.52 -37.95
CA GLY A 109 25.32 0.60 -38.00
C GLY A 109 26.64 1.25 -37.59
N GLU A 110 26.62 2.47 -37.07
CA GLU A 110 27.79 3.14 -36.50
C GLU A 110 28.29 2.39 -35.27
N ASN A 111 29.60 2.41 -35.06
CA ASN A 111 30.26 1.72 -33.95
C ASN A 111 31.22 2.69 -33.25
N TYR A 112 31.27 2.63 -31.92
CA TYR A 112 32.03 3.57 -31.11
C TYR A 112 32.60 2.86 -29.88
N ILE A 113 33.84 3.18 -29.49
CA ILE A 113 34.45 2.60 -28.28
C ILE A 113 34.60 3.69 -27.23
N TYR A 114 34.08 3.43 -26.02
CA TYR A 114 34.41 4.21 -24.84
C TYR A 114 35.57 3.53 -24.16
N PHE A 115 36.75 4.14 -24.23
CA PHE A 115 37.86 3.74 -23.39
C PHE A 115 37.59 4.20 -21.97
N MET A 116 37.64 3.28 -21.01
CA MET A 116 37.21 3.54 -19.64
C MET A 116 38.40 3.56 -18.69
N ASP A 117 38.38 4.48 -17.73
CA ASP A 117 39.20 4.42 -16.52
C ASP A 117 38.27 4.58 -15.33
N GLY A 118 37.76 3.44 -14.86
CA GLY A 118 36.65 3.43 -13.95
C GLY A 118 35.40 4.08 -14.56
N THR A 119 34.79 5.04 -13.86
CA THR A 119 33.61 5.77 -14.34
C THR A 119 33.96 6.87 -15.36
N ALA A 120 35.25 7.15 -15.59
CA ALA A 120 35.69 8.17 -16.52
C ALA A 120 35.82 7.57 -17.93
N ILE A 121 35.34 8.31 -18.93
CA ILE A 121 35.62 8.00 -20.34
C ILE A 121 36.88 8.76 -20.74
N LYS A 122 37.91 8.05 -21.20
CA LYS A 122 39.17 8.66 -21.63
C LYS A 122 38.92 9.50 -22.89
N PRO A 123 39.63 10.63 -23.06
CA PRO A 123 39.47 11.51 -24.22
C PRO A 123 39.90 10.88 -25.56
N THR A 124 40.54 9.71 -25.52
CA THR A 124 40.96 8.93 -26.69
C THR A 124 39.84 8.09 -27.28
N GLU A 125 38.65 8.09 -26.69
CA GLU A 125 37.47 7.41 -27.23
C GLU A 125 37.16 7.81 -28.69
N GLY A 126 36.44 6.96 -29.43
CA GLY A 126 36.16 7.29 -30.82
C GLY A 126 35.31 6.31 -31.60
N PHE A 127 34.91 6.77 -32.78
CA PHE A 127 34.26 5.94 -33.78
C PHE A 127 35.24 4.92 -34.36
N ILE A 128 34.76 3.69 -34.55
CA ILE A 128 35.38 2.73 -35.44
C ILE A 128 34.55 2.63 -36.73
N ARG A 129 34.98 1.81 -37.68
CA ARG A 129 34.28 1.70 -38.97
C ARG A 129 32.80 1.35 -38.81
N THR A 130 31.94 2.15 -39.43
CA THR A 130 30.50 1.89 -39.57
C THR A 130 30.26 0.62 -40.38
N VAL A 131 29.46 -0.28 -39.84
CA VAL A 131 28.98 -1.49 -40.53
C VAL A 131 27.49 -1.29 -40.80
N ALA A 132 27.19 -0.68 -41.95
CA ALA A 132 25.86 -0.20 -42.31
C ALA A 132 24.83 -1.33 -42.53
N ASP A 133 25.28 -2.52 -42.92
CA ASP A 133 24.40 -3.69 -43.01
C ASP A 133 24.07 -4.19 -41.59
N GLN A 134 22.84 -3.93 -41.16
CA GLN A 134 22.31 -4.29 -39.85
C GLN A 134 22.23 -5.80 -39.63
N ASN A 135 22.36 -6.63 -40.68
CA ASN A 135 22.42 -8.07 -40.50
C ASN A 135 23.71 -8.52 -39.84
N TRP A 136 24.78 -7.71 -39.90
CA TRP A 136 26.01 -7.93 -39.14
C TRP A 136 25.82 -7.52 -37.69
N GLN A 137 26.01 -8.50 -36.81
CA GLN A 137 25.90 -8.41 -35.37
C GLN A 137 27.25 -8.72 -34.74
N VAL A 138 27.62 -8.00 -33.68
CA VAL A 138 28.72 -8.40 -32.82
C VAL A 138 28.26 -9.61 -32.02
N VAL A 139 28.97 -10.72 -32.15
CA VAL A 139 28.62 -11.99 -31.48
C VAL A 139 29.70 -12.46 -30.51
N GLY A 140 30.83 -11.75 -30.44
CA GLY A 140 31.89 -12.02 -29.48
C GLY A 140 32.88 -10.86 -29.40
N VAL A 141 33.44 -10.68 -28.21
CA VAL A 141 34.58 -9.81 -27.92
C VAL A 141 35.57 -10.62 -27.11
N GLY A 142 36.85 -10.58 -27.47
CA GLY A 142 37.93 -11.35 -26.83
C GLY A 142 39.23 -11.14 -27.59
N ASP A 143 40.38 -11.43 -26.98
CA ASP A 143 41.70 -11.27 -27.61
C ASP A 143 42.00 -12.46 -28.54
N PHE A 144 41.73 -12.33 -29.84
CA PHE A 144 41.85 -13.45 -30.78
C PHE A 144 43.27 -13.62 -31.33
N ASP A 145 44.13 -12.61 -31.22
CA ASP A 145 45.52 -12.66 -31.72
C ASP A 145 46.61 -12.70 -30.63
N GLY A 146 46.22 -12.51 -29.37
CA GLY A 146 47.09 -12.61 -28.19
C GLY A 146 47.91 -11.36 -27.92
N ASP A 147 47.53 -10.21 -28.47
CA ASP A 147 48.24 -8.94 -28.27
C ASP A 147 47.91 -8.24 -26.94
N GLY A 148 47.00 -8.82 -26.15
CA GLY A 148 46.51 -8.31 -24.88
C GLY A 148 45.34 -7.35 -25.01
N LYS A 149 44.79 -7.15 -26.21
CA LYS A 149 43.62 -6.31 -26.46
C LYS A 149 42.45 -7.12 -26.98
N ALA A 150 41.26 -6.65 -26.65
CA ALA A 150 40.03 -7.26 -27.10
C ALA A 150 39.76 -6.94 -28.58
N ASP A 151 39.37 -7.96 -29.33
CA ASP A 151 38.97 -7.90 -30.73
C ASP A 151 37.46 -8.09 -30.89
N ILE A 152 36.93 -7.92 -32.11
CA ILE A 152 35.49 -7.96 -32.38
C ILE A 152 35.14 -9.04 -33.39
N LEU A 153 34.41 -10.07 -32.96
CA LEU A 153 33.80 -11.04 -33.87
C LEU A 153 32.42 -10.56 -34.33
N TRP A 154 32.28 -10.47 -35.64
CA TRP A 154 31.04 -10.19 -36.34
C TRP A 154 30.46 -11.46 -36.98
N ARG A 155 29.14 -11.57 -36.96
CA ARG A 155 28.39 -12.57 -37.73
C ARG A 155 27.23 -11.92 -38.45
N ASN A 156 27.07 -12.26 -39.73
CA ASN A 156 25.90 -11.88 -40.50
C ASN A 156 24.77 -12.87 -40.20
N SER A 157 23.71 -12.39 -39.57
CA SER A 157 22.54 -13.18 -39.17
C SER A 157 21.76 -13.79 -40.34
N THR A 158 21.92 -13.25 -41.56
CA THR A 158 21.23 -13.74 -42.77
C THR A 158 22.10 -14.67 -43.60
N THR A 159 23.36 -14.30 -43.86
CA THR A 159 24.24 -15.09 -44.75
C THR A 159 25.08 -16.12 -44.00
N GLY A 160 25.18 -16.00 -42.67
CA GLY A 160 26.04 -16.86 -41.86
C GLY A 160 27.54 -16.58 -42.04
N GLN A 161 27.91 -15.50 -42.74
CA GLN A 161 29.30 -15.06 -42.86
C GLN A 161 29.82 -14.62 -41.48
N ASN A 162 31.09 -14.92 -41.21
CA ASN A 162 31.78 -14.52 -39.99
C ASN A 162 32.97 -13.63 -40.38
N TYR A 163 33.21 -12.58 -39.61
CA TYR A 163 34.24 -11.60 -39.90
C TYR A 163 34.89 -11.13 -38.61
N LEU A 164 36.21 -11.02 -38.60
CA LEU A 164 36.96 -10.66 -37.41
C LEU A 164 37.65 -9.32 -37.60
N TYR A 165 37.52 -8.43 -36.62
CA TYR A 165 38.33 -7.21 -36.52
C TYR A 165 39.35 -7.42 -35.39
N LEU A 166 40.62 -7.45 -35.74
CA LEU A 166 41.73 -7.36 -34.79
C LEU A 166 41.93 -5.88 -34.46
N MET A 167 41.79 -5.50 -33.20
CA MET A 167 41.67 -4.11 -32.76
C MET A 167 42.95 -3.63 -32.07
N ASN A 168 43.26 -2.36 -32.24
CA ASN A 168 44.28 -1.68 -31.46
C ASN A 168 43.75 -0.29 -31.09
N GLY A 169 43.06 -0.21 -29.96
CA GLY A 169 42.19 0.92 -29.63
C GLY A 169 41.07 1.06 -30.66
N THR A 170 40.90 2.26 -31.24
CA THR A 170 39.87 2.50 -32.26
C THR A 170 40.32 2.12 -33.67
N ALA A 171 41.59 1.70 -33.84
CA ALA A 171 42.12 1.27 -35.13
C ALA A 171 41.85 -0.23 -35.34
N ILE A 172 41.46 -0.60 -36.56
CA ILE A 172 41.41 -2.00 -37.00
C ILE A 172 42.83 -2.34 -37.49
N ALA A 173 43.60 -3.05 -36.67
CA ALA A 173 44.98 -3.43 -36.96
C ALA A 173 45.07 -4.55 -38.00
N GLY A 174 44.07 -5.43 -38.03
CA GLY A 174 43.90 -6.48 -39.01
C GLY A 174 42.44 -6.88 -39.12
N GLU A 175 42.04 -7.46 -40.25
CA GLU A 175 40.66 -7.88 -40.44
C GLU A 175 40.50 -8.92 -41.54
N GLY A 176 39.45 -9.73 -41.48
CA GLY A 176 39.16 -10.68 -42.54
C GLY A 176 37.94 -11.56 -42.31
N TYR A 177 37.48 -12.18 -43.39
CA TYR A 177 36.45 -13.21 -43.34
C TYR A 177 37.02 -14.47 -42.71
N LEU A 178 36.27 -15.01 -41.75
CA LEU A 178 36.44 -16.39 -41.28
C LEU A 178 35.53 -17.32 -42.11
N ARG A 179 35.55 -18.62 -41.79
CA ARG A 179 34.69 -19.61 -42.46
C ARG A 179 33.22 -19.24 -42.30
N THR A 180 32.51 -19.13 -43.43
CA THR A 180 31.04 -18.95 -43.46
C THR A 180 30.35 -20.19 -42.92
N VAL A 181 29.46 -20.00 -41.95
CA VAL A 181 28.56 -21.04 -41.42
C VAL A 181 27.14 -20.67 -41.85
N ALA A 182 26.75 -21.10 -43.05
CA ALA A 182 25.52 -20.68 -43.72
C ALA A 182 24.23 -21.14 -43.00
N ASP A 183 24.29 -22.22 -42.24
CA ASP A 183 23.20 -22.65 -41.39
C ASP A 183 23.06 -21.72 -40.18
N GLN A 184 21.97 -20.95 -40.17
CA GLN A 184 21.67 -19.94 -39.14
C GLN A 184 21.33 -20.54 -37.78
N SER A 185 21.04 -21.85 -37.71
CA SER A 185 20.80 -22.52 -36.42
C SER A 185 22.08 -22.65 -35.60
N TRP A 186 23.25 -22.56 -36.23
CA TRP A 186 24.53 -22.40 -35.56
C TRP A 186 24.72 -20.97 -35.04
N GLN A 187 24.90 -20.88 -33.72
CA GLN A 187 25.14 -19.65 -32.99
C GLN A 187 26.44 -19.76 -32.19
N VAL A 188 27.13 -18.64 -32.00
CA VAL A 188 28.25 -18.56 -31.06
C VAL A 188 27.66 -18.62 -29.65
N ALA A 189 27.98 -19.68 -28.92
CA ALA A 189 27.50 -19.95 -27.58
C ALA A 189 28.44 -19.41 -26.50
N GLY A 190 29.69 -19.10 -26.84
CA GLY A 190 30.64 -18.47 -25.93
C GLY A 190 32.01 -18.26 -26.55
N ILE A 191 32.80 -17.42 -25.87
CA ILE A 191 34.18 -17.05 -26.20
C ILE A 191 35.06 -17.42 -25.00
N GLY A 192 36.22 -18.01 -25.23
CA GLY A 192 37.20 -18.36 -24.19
C GLY A 192 38.39 -19.10 -24.77
N ASP A 193 39.53 -19.12 -24.08
CA ASP A 193 40.75 -19.82 -24.53
C ASP A 193 40.63 -21.32 -24.23
N PHE A 194 40.07 -22.12 -25.15
CA PHE A 194 39.82 -23.54 -24.90
C PHE A 194 41.11 -24.37 -24.99
N ASP A 195 42.15 -23.89 -25.69
CA ASP A 195 43.40 -24.64 -25.88
C ASP A 195 44.62 -24.14 -25.09
N GLY A 196 44.46 -23.05 -24.34
CA GLY A 196 45.43 -22.51 -23.38
C GLY A 196 46.59 -21.78 -24.03
N ASP A 197 46.44 -21.29 -25.26
CA ASP A 197 47.49 -20.59 -26.00
C ASP A 197 47.51 -19.08 -25.79
N GLY A 198 46.66 -18.58 -24.89
CA GLY A 198 46.51 -17.19 -24.52
C GLY A 198 45.58 -16.41 -25.44
N LYS A 199 44.94 -17.05 -26.42
CA LYS A 199 44.01 -16.43 -27.37
C LYS A 199 42.59 -16.94 -27.16
N ALA A 200 41.63 -16.06 -27.37
CA ALA A 200 40.22 -16.40 -27.32
C ALA A 200 39.84 -17.30 -28.51
N ASP A 201 38.98 -18.28 -28.25
CA ASP A 201 38.41 -19.19 -29.24
C ASP A 201 36.88 -19.08 -29.29
N PHE A 202 36.25 -19.73 -30.27
CA PHE A 202 34.79 -19.73 -30.43
C PHE A 202 34.17 -21.08 -30.11
N LEU A 203 33.16 -21.10 -29.23
CA LEU A 203 32.23 -22.23 -29.11
C LEU A 203 31.00 -21.97 -29.97
N TRP A 204 30.74 -22.86 -30.92
CA TRP A 204 29.52 -22.94 -31.70
C TRP A 204 28.55 -23.95 -31.10
N ARG A 205 27.26 -23.60 -31.12
CA ARG A 205 26.16 -24.53 -30.82
C ARG A 205 25.07 -24.43 -31.87
N ASN A 206 24.64 -25.57 -32.38
CA ASN A 206 23.47 -25.66 -33.24
C ASN A 206 22.21 -25.73 -32.38
N SER A 207 21.37 -24.69 -32.46
CA SER A 207 20.12 -24.59 -31.70
C SER A 207 19.06 -25.61 -32.12
N SER A 208 19.17 -26.20 -33.31
CA SER A 208 18.22 -27.17 -33.86
C SER A 208 18.65 -28.62 -33.65
N THR A 209 19.92 -28.95 -33.84
CA THR A 209 20.45 -30.34 -33.71
C THR A 209 21.11 -30.60 -32.35
N GLY A 210 21.50 -29.55 -31.63
CA GLY A 210 22.26 -29.66 -30.39
C GLY A 210 23.74 -29.98 -30.58
N GLU A 211 24.22 -30.01 -31.83
CA GLU A 211 25.65 -30.19 -32.16
C GLU A 211 26.47 -29.02 -31.63
N ASN A 212 27.72 -29.29 -31.27
CA ASN A 212 28.64 -28.30 -30.73
C ASN A 212 29.99 -28.41 -31.44
N TYR A 213 30.64 -27.28 -31.70
CA TYR A 213 31.90 -27.23 -32.45
C TYR A 213 32.77 -26.11 -31.89
N ILE A 214 34.08 -26.32 -31.78
CA ILE A 214 35.00 -25.26 -31.32
C ILE A 214 35.93 -24.85 -32.46
N TYR A 215 36.12 -23.55 -32.63
CA TYR A 215 37.15 -22.96 -33.49
C TYR A 215 38.26 -22.41 -32.60
N PRO A 216 39.37 -23.15 -32.42
CA PRO A 216 40.56 -22.58 -31.85
C PRO A 216 41.18 -21.56 -32.81
N MET A 217 41.62 -20.42 -32.31
CA MET A 217 41.98 -19.26 -33.14
C MET A 217 43.43 -18.85 -33.01
N ASN A 218 43.94 -18.21 -34.06
CA ASN A 218 45.21 -17.49 -34.05
C ASN A 218 45.08 -16.27 -34.96
N GLY A 219 44.53 -15.19 -34.41
CA GLY A 219 44.08 -14.02 -35.15
C GLY A 219 43.01 -14.38 -36.19
N LEU A 220 43.26 -14.05 -37.45
CA LEU A 220 42.34 -14.34 -38.57
C LEU A 220 42.33 -15.81 -39.02
N VAL A 221 43.07 -16.70 -38.35
CA VAL A 221 43.22 -18.11 -38.75
C VAL A 221 42.50 -19.02 -37.77
N ILE A 222 41.58 -19.85 -38.29
CA ILE A 222 41.04 -20.99 -37.55
C ILE A 222 42.11 -22.10 -37.57
N LYS A 223 42.54 -22.57 -36.41
CA LYS A 223 43.57 -23.60 -36.26
C LYS A 223 43.03 -24.94 -36.78
N ALA A 224 43.93 -25.77 -37.31
CA ALA A 224 43.58 -27.11 -37.80
C ALA A 224 43.11 -28.07 -36.69
N THR A 225 43.24 -27.68 -35.42
CA THR A 225 42.74 -28.39 -34.24
C THR A 225 41.23 -28.20 -34.01
N GLU A 226 40.55 -27.41 -34.85
CA GLU A 226 39.10 -27.26 -34.82
C GLU A 226 38.34 -28.58 -34.95
N GLY A 227 37.13 -28.66 -34.39
CA GLY A 227 36.41 -29.92 -34.38
C GLY A 227 35.07 -29.91 -33.66
N PHE A 228 34.27 -30.93 -33.95
CA PHE A 228 33.06 -31.24 -33.21
C PHE A 228 33.42 -31.72 -31.80
N ILE A 229 32.69 -31.21 -30.82
CA ILE A 229 32.64 -31.80 -29.48
C ILE A 229 31.33 -32.58 -29.33
N ARG A 230 31.09 -33.18 -28.16
CA ARG A 230 29.89 -33.99 -27.92
C ARG A 230 28.60 -33.23 -28.25
N THR A 231 27.78 -33.81 -29.13
CA THR A 231 26.41 -33.34 -29.40
C THR A 231 25.54 -33.48 -28.16
N VAL A 232 24.88 -32.39 -27.78
CA VAL A 232 23.89 -32.35 -26.70
C VAL A 232 22.52 -32.13 -27.34
N ALA A 233 21.93 -33.25 -27.80
CA ALA A 233 20.72 -33.27 -28.62
C ALA A 233 19.46 -32.75 -27.88
N ASP A 234 19.43 -32.87 -26.56
CA ASP A 234 18.39 -32.26 -25.75
C ASP A 234 18.59 -30.74 -25.69
N GLN A 235 17.72 -30.02 -26.41
CA GLN A 235 17.76 -28.57 -26.54
C GLN A 235 17.47 -27.81 -25.24
N THR A 236 16.95 -28.48 -24.20
CA THR A 236 16.78 -27.89 -22.88
C THR A 236 18.11 -27.68 -22.16
N TRP A 237 19.16 -28.40 -22.54
CA TRP A 237 20.52 -28.07 -22.12
C TRP A 237 21.06 -26.86 -22.88
N LYS A 238 21.40 -25.82 -22.13
CA LYS A 238 22.01 -24.59 -22.60
C LYS A 238 23.43 -24.46 -22.05
N VAL A 239 24.32 -23.87 -22.84
CA VAL A 239 25.61 -23.38 -22.33
C VAL A 239 25.29 -22.24 -21.36
N ALA A 240 25.72 -22.40 -20.12
CA ALA A 240 25.41 -21.52 -19.00
C ALA A 240 26.62 -20.68 -18.56
N GLY A 241 27.83 -21.04 -18.98
CA GLY A 241 29.03 -20.23 -18.77
C GLY A 241 30.26 -20.84 -19.44
N ILE A 242 31.20 -19.98 -19.80
CA ILE A 242 32.54 -20.34 -20.29
C ILE A 242 33.58 -19.75 -19.34
N GLY A 243 34.52 -20.57 -18.87
CA GLY A 243 35.58 -20.13 -17.97
C GLY A 243 36.39 -21.30 -17.42
N ASP A 244 37.57 -21.03 -16.86
CA ASP A 244 38.45 -22.05 -16.26
C ASP A 244 37.89 -22.52 -14.91
N TYR A 245 37.16 -23.64 -14.90
CA TYR A 245 36.49 -24.15 -13.70
C TYR A 245 37.33 -25.19 -12.95
N ASP A 246 38.34 -25.79 -13.59
CA ASP A 246 39.24 -26.77 -12.96
C ASP A 246 40.65 -26.23 -12.65
N GLY A 247 40.97 -25.01 -13.10
CA GLY A 247 42.19 -24.27 -12.79
C GLY A 247 43.38 -24.65 -13.66
N ASP A 248 43.16 -25.30 -14.80
CA ASP A 248 44.23 -25.76 -15.69
C ASP A 248 44.74 -24.69 -16.68
N GLY A 249 44.13 -23.50 -16.66
CA GLY A 249 44.46 -22.37 -17.52
C GLY A 249 43.72 -22.37 -18.86
N LYS A 250 42.75 -23.28 -19.07
CA LYS A 250 41.90 -23.32 -20.26
C LYS A 250 40.45 -23.07 -19.89
N ALA A 251 39.68 -22.57 -20.84
CA ALA A 251 38.26 -22.34 -20.67
C ALA A 251 37.47 -23.66 -20.75
N ASP A 252 36.57 -23.87 -19.80
CA ASP A 252 35.66 -25.01 -19.73
C ASP A 252 34.22 -24.61 -20.09
N ILE A 253 33.34 -25.60 -20.32
CA ILE A 253 31.93 -25.37 -20.67
C ILE A 253 31.02 -25.86 -19.54
N LEU A 254 30.28 -24.94 -18.93
CA LEU A 254 29.23 -25.27 -17.98
C LEU A 254 27.86 -25.34 -18.67
N TRP A 255 27.17 -26.45 -18.50
CA TRP A 255 25.84 -26.72 -19.03
C TRP A 255 24.77 -26.65 -17.95
N ARG A 256 23.59 -26.12 -18.29
CA ARG A 256 22.40 -26.15 -17.44
C ARG A 256 21.17 -26.63 -18.23
N ASN A 257 20.43 -27.57 -17.65
CA ASN A 257 19.14 -28.00 -18.18
C ASN A 257 18.03 -27.04 -17.74
N SER A 258 17.36 -26.39 -18.69
CA SER A 258 16.32 -25.40 -18.42
C SER A 258 14.99 -25.99 -17.96
N ALA A 259 14.80 -27.31 -18.04
CA ALA A 259 13.58 -28.00 -17.65
C ALA A 259 13.71 -28.73 -16.30
N THR A 260 14.90 -29.24 -15.96
CA THR A 260 15.14 -29.99 -14.72
C THR A 260 16.01 -29.26 -13.70
N GLY A 261 16.76 -28.24 -14.15
CA GLY A 261 17.72 -27.52 -13.30
C GLY A 261 19.02 -28.28 -13.05
N ASP A 262 19.23 -29.41 -13.73
CA ASP A 262 20.49 -30.16 -13.71
C ASP A 262 21.64 -29.33 -14.29
N ASN A 263 22.85 -29.54 -13.78
CA ASN A 263 24.05 -28.85 -14.21
C ASN A 263 25.13 -29.88 -14.55
N TYR A 264 25.92 -29.62 -15.59
CA TYR A 264 26.97 -30.54 -16.04
C TYR A 264 28.19 -29.74 -16.51
N LEU A 265 29.38 -30.13 -16.07
CA LEU A 265 30.63 -29.45 -16.43
C LEU A 265 31.40 -30.27 -17.47
N TYR A 266 31.85 -29.62 -18.54
CA TYR A 266 32.82 -30.16 -19.49
C TYR A 266 34.15 -29.44 -19.28
N PRO A 267 35.09 -30.04 -18.53
CA PRO A 267 36.46 -29.57 -18.53
C PRO A 267 37.09 -29.81 -19.91
N MET A 268 37.79 -28.83 -20.46
CA MET A 268 38.22 -28.83 -21.87
C MET A 268 39.74 -28.82 -22.03
N ASN A 269 40.20 -29.43 -23.13
CA ASN A 269 41.56 -29.24 -23.64
C ASN A 269 41.50 -29.15 -25.16
N GLY A 270 41.41 -27.92 -25.65
CA GLY A 270 41.03 -27.58 -27.02
C GLY A 270 39.65 -28.16 -27.34
N THR A 271 39.60 -29.05 -28.33
CA THR A 271 38.36 -29.71 -28.77
C THR A 271 38.05 -31.01 -28.03
N THR A 272 38.83 -31.36 -27.00
CA THR A 272 38.65 -32.58 -26.21
C THR A 272 37.96 -32.28 -24.89
N ILE A 273 36.87 -33.00 -24.58
CA ILE A 273 36.27 -33.00 -23.24
C ILE A 273 37.06 -33.99 -22.37
N LEU A 274 37.55 -33.53 -21.22
CA LEU A 274 38.35 -34.35 -20.30
C LEU A 274 37.46 -35.33 -19.53
N GLY A 275 38.05 -36.47 -19.15
CA GLY A 275 37.35 -37.51 -18.37
C GLY A 275 36.95 -37.10 -16.94
N THR A 276 37.33 -35.90 -16.50
CA THR A 276 36.91 -35.23 -15.25
C THR A 276 35.53 -34.58 -15.36
N GLU A 277 34.88 -34.65 -16.52
CA GLU A 277 33.52 -34.19 -16.71
C GLU A 277 32.49 -34.87 -15.79
N GLY A 278 31.37 -34.19 -15.53
CA GLY A 278 30.32 -34.79 -14.72
C GLY A 278 29.19 -33.86 -14.35
N PHE A 279 28.16 -34.47 -13.76
CA PHE A 279 27.07 -33.73 -13.14
C PHE A 279 27.57 -32.96 -11.93
N LEU A 280 27.20 -31.68 -11.88
CA LEU A 280 27.25 -30.90 -10.66
C LEU A 280 25.92 -31.05 -9.90
N ARG A 281 25.81 -30.40 -8.75
CA ARG A 281 24.55 -30.39 -7.99
C ARG A 281 23.41 -29.84 -8.85
N SER A 282 22.32 -30.60 -8.95
CA SER A 282 21.07 -30.12 -9.54
C SER A 282 20.47 -29.00 -8.69
N VAL A 283 20.04 -27.93 -9.34
CA VAL A 283 19.29 -26.83 -8.73
C VAL A 283 17.91 -26.85 -9.36
N ALA A 284 17.03 -27.70 -8.79
CA ALA A 284 15.72 -28.04 -9.34
C ALA A 284 14.73 -26.87 -9.39
N ASP A 285 14.98 -25.84 -8.59
CA ASP A 285 14.25 -24.58 -8.72
C ASP A 285 14.77 -23.83 -9.95
N LEU A 286 13.94 -23.84 -10.99
CA LEU A 286 14.22 -23.22 -12.29
C LEU A 286 14.29 -21.69 -12.23
N GLY A 287 13.88 -21.08 -11.11
CA GLY A 287 14.10 -19.66 -10.83
C GLY A 287 15.58 -19.30 -10.67
N TRP A 288 16.41 -20.26 -10.26
CA TRP A 288 17.86 -20.11 -10.16
C TRP A 288 18.51 -20.23 -11.54
N GLN A 289 19.38 -19.28 -11.85
CA GLN A 289 20.23 -19.31 -13.03
C GLN A 289 21.68 -19.54 -12.58
N VAL A 290 22.42 -20.33 -13.36
CA VAL A 290 23.87 -20.43 -13.18
C VAL A 290 24.45 -19.06 -13.49
N VAL A 291 25.02 -18.43 -12.46
CA VAL A 291 25.80 -17.21 -12.56
C VAL A 291 27.25 -17.62 -12.44
N ALA A 292 27.72 -18.44 -13.39
CA ALA A 292 29.13 -18.72 -13.48
C ALA A 292 29.78 -17.56 -14.24
N GLY A 293 30.92 -17.09 -13.73
CA GLY A 293 31.66 -15.96 -14.29
C GLY A 293 31.87 -16.18 -15.80
N GLY A 294 31.44 -15.19 -16.59
CA GLY A 294 31.39 -15.29 -18.05
C GLY A 294 30.02 -15.73 -18.60
N GLY A 295 29.00 -14.87 -18.43
CA GLY A 295 27.68 -15.03 -19.09
C GLY A 295 26.46 -14.71 -18.22
N SER A 296 26.17 -13.42 -18.03
CA SER A 296 24.90 -12.80 -17.62
C SER A 296 23.83 -13.64 -16.88
N SER A 297 23.81 -13.49 -15.55
CA SER A 297 22.55 -13.45 -14.79
C SER A 297 22.61 -12.25 -13.84
N LEU A 298 22.09 -11.13 -14.33
CA LEU A 298 21.87 -9.88 -13.60
C LEU A 298 21.31 -10.17 -12.20
N ALA A 299 21.79 -9.48 -11.16
CA ALA A 299 21.14 -9.51 -9.84
C ALA A 299 19.67 -9.14 -10.03
N LYS A 300 18.77 -10.10 -9.82
CA LYS A 300 17.34 -9.85 -10.04
C LYS A 300 16.84 -9.14 -8.79
N PRO A 301 16.31 -7.91 -8.90
CA PRO A 301 15.78 -7.22 -7.74
C PRO A 301 14.59 -8.01 -7.16
N PRO A 302 14.34 -7.92 -5.84
CA PRO A 302 13.20 -8.57 -5.22
C PRO A 302 11.90 -8.26 -5.97
N ILE A 303 11.10 -9.27 -6.30
CA ILE A 303 9.77 -9.07 -6.88
C ILE A 303 8.86 -8.59 -5.75
N VAL A 304 8.36 -7.37 -5.88
CA VAL A 304 7.45 -6.75 -4.91
C VAL A 304 6.03 -6.75 -5.45
N ALA A 305 5.07 -7.15 -4.62
CA ALA A 305 3.66 -7.02 -4.96
C ALA A 305 3.15 -5.64 -4.52
N PRO A 306 2.30 -4.97 -5.32
CA PRO A 306 1.63 -3.76 -4.86
C PRO A 306 0.79 -4.09 -3.62
N SER A 307 0.94 -3.27 -2.59
CA SER A 307 0.18 -3.40 -1.35
C SER A 307 -0.86 -2.30 -1.28
N SER A 308 -2.12 -2.67 -1.10
CA SER A 308 -3.20 -1.72 -0.82
C SER A 308 -3.84 -2.10 0.50
N VAL A 309 -3.88 -1.15 1.44
CA VAL A 309 -4.46 -1.36 2.77
C VAL A 309 -5.52 -0.31 3.01
N THR A 310 -6.73 -0.75 3.36
CA THR A 310 -7.76 0.16 3.85
C THR A 310 -7.52 0.39 5.34
N VAL A 311 -7.39 1.67 5.70
CA VAL A 311 -7.30 2.12 7.09
C VAL A 311 -8.66 2.67 7.46
N ASN A 312 -9.32 1.99 8.38
CA ASN A 312 -10.56 2.45 8.99
C ASN A 312 -10.24 3.58 9.97
N VAL A 313 -10.41 4.82 9.52
CA VAL A 313 -10.08 6.01 10.30
C VAL A 313 -11.20 6.31 11.27
N LEU A 314 -10.88 6.20 12.56
CA LEU A 314 -11.80 6.44 13.66
C LEU A 314 -12.24 7.91 13.74
N GLY A 315 -11.46 8.84 13.19
CA GLY A 315 -11.76 10.28 13.20
C GLY A 315 -11.50 10.95 14.55
N VAL A 316 -11.89 10.28 15.63
CA VAL A 316 -11.82 10.80 17.00
C VAL A 316 -10.69 10.22 17.85
N ALA A 317 -10.14 9.09 17.42
CA ALA A 317 -8.96 8.46 18.00
C ALA A 317 -7.90 8.23 16.93
N ALA A 318 -6.65 8.10 17.36
CA ALA A 318 -5.60 7.65 16.46
C ALA A 318 -5.97 6.27 15.90
N SER A 319 -5.85 6.11 14.59
CA SER A 319 -6.13 4.85 13.91
C SER A 319 -4.82 4.20 13.52
N VAL A 320 -4.70 2.89 13.76
CA VAL A 320 -3.50 2.13 13.46
C VAL A 320 -3.87 0.97 12.54
N ALA A 321 -3.13 0.81 11.46
CA ALA A 321 -3.23 -0.33 10.56
C ALA A 321 -1.88 -1.04 10.48
N THR A 322 -1.93 -2.37 10.46
CA THR A 322 -0.75 -3.19 10.18
C THR A 322 -0.93 -3.88 8.85
N GLY A 323 0.18 -4.06 8.15
CA GLY A 323 0.22 -4.78 6.88
C GLY A 323 1.60 -5.37 6.68
N SER A 324 1.84 -5.97 5.52
CA SER A 324 3.17 -6.47 5.17
C SER A 324 3.44 -6.18 3.71
N VAL A 325 4.66 -5.74 3.43
CA VAL A 325 5.15 -5.67 2.06
C VAL A 325 5.48 -7.08 1.61
N ILE A 326 4.61 -7.63 0.76
CA ILE A 326 4.83 -8.95 0.18
C ILE A 326 5.88 -8.83 -0.91
N ALA A 327 7.00 -9.51 -0.68
CA ALA A 327 8.09 -9.56 -1.62
C ALA A 327 8.71 -10.96 -1.61
N SER A 328 9.24 -11.34 -2.76
CA SER A 328 10.00 -12.57 -2.92
C SER A 328 11.28 -12.25 -3.68
N ASP A 329 12.35 -12.93 -3.34
CA ASP A 329 13.58 -12.82 -4.09
C ASP A 329 13.67 -13.97 -5.10
N PRO A 330 13.84 -13.70 -6.41
CA PRO A 330 13.99 -14.76 -7.42
C PRO A 330 15.20 -15.67 -7.18
N GLN A 331 16.12 -15.24 -6.33
CA GLN A 331 17.35 -15.93 -5.94
C GLN A 331 17.29 -16.34 -4.45
N HIS A 332 16.09 -16.35 -3.84
CA HIS A 332 15.78 -16.71 -2.45
C HIS A 332 16.72 -16.12 -1.39
N LEU A 333 17.29 -14.95 -1.64
CA LEU A 333 18.13 -14.25 -0.68
C LEU A 333 17.28 -13.62 0.44
N PRO A 334 17.82 -13.50 1.67
CA PRO A 334 17.13 -12.84 2.77
C PRO A 334 16.76 -11.40 2.42
N LEU A 335 15.51 -11.02 2.68
CA LEU A 335 15.00 -9.68 2.40
C LEU A 335 15.10 -8.77 3.61
N THR A 336 15.44 -7.51 3.35
CA THR A 336 15.44 -6.41 4.32
C THR A 336 14.55 -5.28 3.83
N TYR A 337 13.91 -4.58 4.75
CA TYR A 337 12.87 -3.59 4.45
C TYR A 337 13.16 -2.25 5.14
N SER A 338 13.00 -1.13 4.43
CA SER A 338 13.13 0.21 5.01
C SER A 338 12.20 1.22 4.34
N ILE A 339 11.71 2.22 5.07
CA ILE A 339 10.87 3.27 4.50
C ILE A 339 11.76 4.19 3.65
N LYS A 340 11.39 4.33 2.37
CA LYS A 340 12.05 5.19 1.39
C LYS A 340 11.46 6.59 1.37
N THR A 341 10.13 6.68 1.34
CA THR A 341 9.40 7.95 1.42
C THR A 341 8.30 7.82 2.45
N SER A 342 8.24 8.76 3.40
CA SER A 342 7.20 8.78 4.43
C SER A 342 5.83 9.13 3.85
N PRO A 343 4.74 8.69 4.50
CA PRO A 343 3.39 9.15 4.18
C PRO A 343 3.21 10.67 4.42
N GLN A 344 2.23 11.26 3.74
CA GLN A 344 1.97 12.70 3.81
C GLN A 344 1.15 13.08 5.06
N PHE A 345 0.20 12.24 5.46
CA PHE A 345 -0.76 12.58 6.52
C PHE A 345 -0.58 11.77 7.80
N GLY A 346 -0.21 10.50 7.69
CA GLY A 346 0.10 9.66 8.84
C GLY A 346 1.60 9.52 9.11
N ALA A 347 1.93 8.53 9.94
CA ALA A 347 3.29 8.07 10.18
C ALA A 347 3.35 6.56 9.92
N ALA A 348 4.44 6.11 9.30
CA ALA A 348 4.68 4.69 9.04
C ALA A 348 5.97 4.23 9.71
N SER A 349 6.00 2.98 10.15
CA SER A 349 7.19 2.25 10.58
C SER A 349 7.19 0.87 9.94
N ILE A 350 8.38 0.28 9.73
CA ILE A 350 8.50 -1.06 9.14
C ILE A 350 9.54 -1.90 9.88
N ALA A 351 9.21 -3.16 10.13
CA ALA A 351 10.11 -4.14 10.71
C ALA A 351 11.12 -4.60 9.65
N PRO A 352 12.43 -4.32 9.82
CA PRO A 352 13.41 -4.51 8.75
C PRO A 352 13.61 -5.96 8.30
N GLY A 353 13.31 -6.96 9.14
CA GLY A 353 13.51 -8.37 8.81
C GLY A 353 12.26 -9.11 8.31
N THR A 354 11.08 -8.50 8.38
CA THR A 354 9.81 -9.17 8.05
C THR A 354 8.95 -8.41 7.06
N GLY A 355 9.23 -7.12 6.83
CA GLY A 355 8.41 -6.26 5.96
C GLY A 355 7.04 -5.92 6.54
N VAL A 356 6.77 -6.32 7.79
CA VAL A 356 5.57 -5.93 8.54
C VAL A 356 5.66 -4.45 8.83
N PHE A 357 4.69 -3.68 8.37
CA PHE A 357 4.61 -2.26 8.64
C PHE A 357 3.44 -1.92 9.55
N THR A 358 3.58 -0.80 10.25
CA THR A 358 2.52 -0.15 11.01
C THR A 358 2.34 1.26 10.48
N TYR A 359 1.12 1.61 10.09
CA TYR A 359 0.71 2.96 9.76
C TYR A 359 -0.19 3.51 10.87
N SER A 360 0.03 4.75 11.28
CA SER A 360 -0.80 5.45 12.25
C SER A 360 -1.21 6.82 11.73
N ILE A 361 -2.47 7.19 11.90
CA ILE A 361 -2.99 8.53 11.60
C ILE A 361 -3.69 9.11 12.84
N ALA A 362 -3.40 10.37 13.17
CA ALA A 362 -3.91 11.03 14.37
C ALA A 362 -5.29 11.65 14.10
N GLY A 363 -6.36 10.92 14.43
CA GLY A 363 -7.73 11.43 14.36
C GLY A 363 -8.30 11.44 12.94
N TYR A 364 -8.63 12.62 12.43
CA TYR A 364 -9.34 12.79 11.16
C TYR A 364 -8.45 12.61 9.93
N ALA A 365 -9.01 12.00 8.87
CA ALA A 365 -8.36 11.90 7.58
C ALA A 365 -8.55 13.20 6.77
N PRO A 366 -7.47 13.91 6.40
CA PRO A 366 -7.56 15.12 5.57
C PRO A 366 -7.77 14.81 4.08
N ALA A 367 -7.54 13.56 3.66
CA ALA A 367 -7.71 13.08 2.30
C ALA A 367 -8.26 11.65 2.29
N ALA A 368 -8.77 11.22 1.13
CA ALA A 368 -9.29 9.86 0.95
C ALA A 368 -8.18 8.80 0.88
N SER A 369 -6.94 9.20 0.63
CA SER A 369 -5.80 8.29 0.54
C SER A 369 -4.50 8.92 1.05
N ASP A 370 -3.57 8.05 1.39
CA ASP A 370 -2.18 8.35 1.72
C ASP A 370 -1.30 7.27 1.09
N ALA A 371 0.01 7.47 1.01
CA ALA A 371 0.90 6.46 0.45
C ALA A 371 2.32 6.62 0.96
N PHE A 372 3.04 5.52 1.06
CA PHE A 372 4.47 5.53 1.36
C PHE A 372 5.20 4.45 0.57
N ALA A 373 6.49 4.66 0.35
CA ALA A 373 7.32 3.74 -0.41
C ALA A 373 8.26 2.98 0.51
N VAL A 374 8.39 1.69 0.28
CA VAL A 374 9.29 0.80 1.01
C VAL A 374 10.37 0.29 0.07
N THR A 375 11.63 0.45 0.45
CA THR A 375 12.74 -0.27 -0.17
C THR A 375 12.74 -1.70 0.34
N VAL A 376 12.71 -2.67 -0.57
CA VAL A 376 12.92 -4.09 -0.31
C VAL A 376 14.24 -4.49 -0.92
N SER A 377 15.20 -4.92 -0.11
CA SER A 377 16.56 -5.24 -0.53
C SER A 377 16.90 -6.69 -0.16
N ASN A 378 17.51 -7.42 -1.10
CA ASN A 378 18.10 -8.72 -0.82
C ASN A 378 19.59 -8.63 -0.43
N GLY A 379 20.09 -7.42 -0.15
CA GLY A 379 21.50 -7.11 0.12
C GLY A 379 22.36 -6.92 -1.13
N ARG A 380 21.83 -7.17 -2.34
CA ARG A 380 22.56 -7.09 -3.64
C ARG A 380 21.82 -6.25 -4.69
N ALA A 381 20.50 -6.24 -4.65
CA ALA A 381 19.59 -5.49 -5.48
C ALA A 381 18.37 -5.08 -4.65
N GLN A 382 17.71 -3.99 -5.05
CA GLN A 382 16.58 -3.43 -4.32
C GLN A 382 15.43 -3.09 -5.25
N SER A 383 14.21 -3.35 -4.78
CA SER A 383 12.97 -2.91 -5.39
C SER A 383 12.28 -1.89 -4.49
N THR A 384 11.45 -1.03 -5.09
CA THR A 384 10.57 -0.15 -4.32
C THR A 384 9.15 -0.69 -4.39
N ALA A 385 8.61 -1.09 -3.24
CA ALA A 385 7.19 -1.40 -3.10
C ALA A 385 6.42 -0.13 -2.75
N GLN A 386 5.33 0.14 -3.47
CA GLN A 386 4.38 1.18 -3.09
C GLN A 386 3.32 0.57 -2.16
N VAL A 387 3.11 1.22 -1.02
CA VAL A 387 2.01 0.93 -0.12
C VAL A 387 0.98 2.04 -0.27
N ASN A 388 -0.14 1.71 -0.91
CA ASN A 388 -1.26 2.61 -1.06
C ASN A 388 -2.21 2.44 0.13
N LEU A 389 -2.59 3.54 0.77
CA LEU A 389 -3.48 3.54 1.92
C LEU A 389 -4.80 4.19 1.51
N GLN A 390 -5.89 3.43 1.59
CA GLN A 390 -7.23 3.98 1.45
C GLN A 390 -7.72 4.39 2.84
N LEU A 391 -7.83 5.69 3.09
CA LEU A 391 -8.28 6.22 4.38
C LEU A 391 -9.81 6.26 4.38
N ALA A 392 -10.44 5.22 4.90
CA ALA A 392 -11.89 5.14 5.01
C ALA A 392 -12.35 5.95 6.24
N SER A 393 -13.04 7.07 5.99
CA SER A 393 -13.61 7.94 7.02
C SER A 393 -14.95 8.52 6.54
N ASP A 394 -15.79 8.91 7.48
CA ASP A 394 -17.12 9.47 7.19
C ASP A 394 -17.03 11.01 7.11
N PRO A 395 -17.50 11.67 6.03
CA PRO A 395 -17.25 13.09 5.78
C PRO A 395 -17.81 14.06 6.83
N LEU A 396 -18.94 13.73 7.46
CA LEU A 396 -19.60 14.54 8.50
C LEU A 396 -19.11 14.24 9.91
N LEU A 397 -18.29 13.21 10.13
CA LEU A 397 -17.79 12.88 11.48
C LEU A 397 -17.05 14.05 12.13
N LYS A 398 -16.26 14.80 11.35
CA LYS A 398 -15.58 16.02 11.82
C LYS A 398 -16.51 17.16 12.22
N LYS A 399 -17.82 17.03 11.96
CA LYS A 399 -18.88 17.97 12.31
C LYS A 399 -19.73 17.48 13.49
N GLN A 400 -19.56 16.24 13.90
CA GLN A 400 -20.28 15.61 15.01
C GLN A 400 -19.59 15.91 16.35
N TRP A 401 -19.77 17.13 16.85
CA TRP A 401 -19.20 17.56 18.14
C TRP A 401 -19.58 16.64 19.30
N HIS A 402 -20.75 16.01 19.26
CA HIS A 402 -21.17 15.05 20.30
C HIS A 402 -20.26 13.82 20.40
N ILE A 403 -19.67 13.36 19.28
CA ILE A 403 -18.69 12.25 19.29
C ILE A 403 -17.33 12.74 19.79
N GLN A 404 -16.87 13.87 19.24
CA GLN A 404 -15.66 14.55 19.69
C GLN A 404 -15.73 16.03 19.41
N ASN A 405 -15.61 16.82 20.46
CA ASN A 405 -15.71 18.26 20.45
C ASN A 405 -14.30 18.87 20.50
N VAL A 406 -13.87 19.38 19.35
CA VAL A 406 -12.60 20.09 19.16
C VAL A 406 -12.80 21.57 18.88
N GLY A 407 -14.01 22.10 19.12
CA GLY A 407 -14.37 23.48 18.76
C GLY A 407 -14.61 23.71 17.27
N GLN A 408 -14.97 22.65 16.53
CA GLN A 408 -15.23 22.69 15.10
C GLN A 408 -16.49 23.50 14.74
N ASP A 409 -16.59 24.03 13.52
CA ASP A 409 -17.91 24.40 13.01
C ASP A 409 -18.75 23.13 12.84
N ALA A 410 -19.94 23.13 13.42
CA ALA A 410 -20.96 22.08 13.29
C ALA A 410 -22.14 22.62 12.47
N PHE A 411 -21.84 23.39 11.41
CA PHE A 411 -22.79 24.11 10.56
C PHE A 411 -23.56 25.28 11.23
N SER A 412 -23.42 25.48 12.54
CA SER A 412 -24.01 26.60 13.28
C SER A 412 -23.10 27.84 13.33
N SER A 413 -23.63 29.01 13.73
CA SER A 413 -22.80 30.23 13.87
C SER A 413 -21.96 30.26 15.14
N THR A 414 -22.43 29.66 16.23
CA THR A 414 -21.64 29.52 17.45
C THR A 414 -20.80 28.25 17.36
N LEU A 415 -19.52 28.36 17.70
CA LEU A 415 -18.59 27.23 17.78
C LEU A 415 -18.72 26.55 19.16
N PRO A 416 -18.67 25.21 19.23
CA PRO A 416 -18.55 24.47 20.48
C PRO A 416 -17.36 24.90 21.35
N LEU A 417 -17.48 24.78 22.68
CA LEU A 417 -16.33 24.75 23.58
C LEU A 417 -15.73 23.34 23.60
N ALA A 418 -14.48 23.22 23.18
CA ALA A 418 -13.78 21.93 23.08
C ALA A 418 -13.79 21.12 24.39
N GLY A 419 -13.86 19.79 24.27
CA GLY A 419 -13.85 18.83 25.37
C GLY A 419 -15.24 18.44 25.93
N ASN A 420 -16.31 19.10 25.49
CA ASN A 420 -17.67 18.76 25.90
C ASN A 420 -18.31 17.82 24.87
N ASP A 421 -18.06 16.52 25.02
CA ASP A 421 -18.53 15.43 24.17
C ASP A 421 -18.75 14.14 24.97
N MET A 422 -19.09 13.03 24.30
CA MET A 422 -19.29 11.73 24.96
C MET A 422 -17.99 11.00 25.32
N ASN A 423 -16.83 11.49 24.89
CA ASN A 423 -15.52 10.87 25.10
C ASN A 423 -15.43 9.39 24.65
N VAL A 424 -16.02 9.07 23.49
CA VAL A 424 -16.08 7.68 22.98
C VAL A 424 -14.81 7.21 22.26
N ALA A 425 -13.84 8.12 22.08
CA ALA A 425 -12.59 7.83 21.38
C ALA A 425 -11.83 6.64 21.98
N GLY A 426 -11.75 6.54 23.31
CA GLY A 426 -11.10 5.42 23.99
C GLY A 426 -11.82 4.08 23.78
N ALA A 427 -13.15 4.08 23.78
CA ALA A 427 -13.96 2.88 23.55
C ALA A 427 -13.77 2.36 22.13
N TRP A 428 -13.84 3.26 21.13
CA TRP A 428 -13.61 2.91 19.73
C TRP A 428 -12.19 2.42 19.47
N PHE A 429 -11.19 3.04 20.09
CA PHE A 429 -9.79 2.59 20.01
C PHE A 429 -9.62 1.17 20.59
N ALA A 430 -10.34 0.84 21.66
CA ALA A 430 -10.37 -0.50 22.25
C ALA A 430 -11.23 -1.52 21.47
N GLY A 431 -11.86 -1.11 20.36
CA GLY A 431 -12.68 -1.99 19.51
C GLY A 431 -14.15 -2.10 19.92
N TYR A 432 -14.61 -1.35 20.92
CA TYR A 432 -16.03 -1.29 21.29
C TYR A 432 -16.78 -0.40 20.29
N SER A 433 -17.76 -0.99 19.61
CA SER A 433 -18.48 -0.40 18.48
C SER A 433 -19.98 -0.69 18.51
N GLY A 434 -20.48 -1.32 19.58
CA GLY A 434 -21.84 -1.88 19.64
C GLY A 434 -22.04 -3.19 18.87
N LYS A 435 -20.96 -3.81 18.35
CA LYS A 435 -21.05 -5.06 17.59
C LYS A 435 -21.74 -6.16 18.40
N GLY A 436 -22.85 -6.66 17.87
CA GLY A 436 -23.64 -7.73 18.48
C GLY A 436 -24.77 -7.24 19.39
N ILE A 437 -24.83 -5.94 19.67
CA ILE A 437 -25.91 -5.32 20.45
C ILE A 437 -27.08 -4.96 19.53
N LYS A 438 -28.29 -5.29 19.97
CA LYS A 438 -29.55 -5.04 19.26
C LYS A 438 -30.32 -3.91 19.95
N VAL A 439 -30.56 -2.82 19.22
CA VAL A 439 -31.21 -1.60 19.73
C VAL A 439 -32.60 -1.45 19.13
N GLY A 440 -33.63 -1.53 19.98
CA GLY A 440 -35.01 -1.24 19.60
C GLY A 440 -35.29 0.27 19.60
N ILE A 441 -35.90 0.78 18.53
CA ILE A 441 -36.16 2.21 18.31
C ILE A 441 -37.66 2.42 18.05
N PRO A 442 -38.50 2.41 19.10
CA PRO A 442 -39.88 2.88 19.04
C PRO A 442 -39.96 4.40 18.83
N ASP A 443 -40.25 4.83 17.61
CA ASP A 443 -40.27 6.25 17.21
C ASP A 443 -41.29 6.51 16.06
N SER A 444 -41.20 7.63 15.34
CA SER A 444 -42.07 7.97 14.19
C SER A 444 -41.87 7.09 12.96
N GLY A 445 -40.74 6.40 12.88
CA GLY A 445 -40.27 5.65 11.72
C GLY A 445 -38.77 5.40 11.78
N LEU A 446 -38.27 4.64 10.81
CA LEU A 446 -36.84 4.50 10.54
C LEU A 446 -36.71 4.19 9.05
N GLU A 447 -36.07 5.07 8.28
CA GLU A 447 -35.81 4.84 6.84
C GLU A 447 -34.81 3.71 6.67
N ALA A 448 -35.32 2.49 6.48
CA ALA A 448 -34.50 1.28 6.45
C ALA A 448 -33.52 1.24 5.27
N ALA A 449 -33.87 1.93 4.17
CA ALA A 449 -33.03 2.05 2.98
C ALA A 449 -32.07 3.25 3.01
N HIS A 450 -32.02 4.01 4.10
CA HIS A 450 -31.13 5.17 4.21
C HIS A 450 -29.68 4.74 3.99
N GLU A 451 -28.93 5.50 3.19
CA GLU A 451 -27.61 5.09 2.71
C GLU A 451 -26.58 4.87 3.83
N ASP A 452 -26.81 5.52 4.97
CA ASP A 452 -25.97 5.50 6.16
C ASP A 452 -26.56 4.66 7.31
N LEU A 453 -27.69 3.95 7.09
CA LEU A 453 -28.32 3.09 8.11
C LEU A 453 -28.51 1.65 7.63
N ALA A 454 -28.78 1.44 6.34
CA ALA A 454 -29.31 0.19 5.81
C ALA A 454 -28.48 -1.06 6.19
N ALA A 455 -27.15 -0.95 6.29
CA ALA A 455 -26.30 -2.08 6.66
C ALA A 455 -26.47 -2.53 8.12
N ASN A 456 -26.92 -1.62 9.00
CA ASN A 456 -27.14 -1.86 10.42
C ASN A 456 -28.60 -2.16 10.75
N VAL A 457 -29.55 -1.84 9.87
CA VAL A 457 -30.98 -2.11 10.10
C VAL A 457 -31.29 -3.60 9.99
N ASP A 458 -31.90 -4.14 11.04
CA ASP A 458 -32.41 -5.51 11.09
C ASP A 458 -33.91 -5.51 10.76
N LEU A 459 -34.21 -5.71 9.47
CA LEU A 459 -35.59 -5.85 9.00
C LEU A 459 -36.25 -7.13 9.54
N GLY A 460 -35.51 -8.16 9.95
CA GLY A 460 -36.12 -9.37 10.52
C GLY A 460 -36.89 -9.10 11.82
N HIS A 461 -36.46 -8.07 12.55
CA HIS A 461 -36.96 -7.68 13.88
C HIS A 461 -37.41 -6.22 13.96
N SER A 462 -37.62 -5.58 12.81
CA SER A 462 -38.29 -4.27 12.71
C SER A 462 -39.77 -4.45 12.39
N PHE A 463 -40.60 -3.45 12.68
CA PHE A 463 -42.04 -3.56 12.44
C PHE A 463 -42.70 -2.23 12.09
N ASN A 464 -43.60 -2.29 11.12
CA ASN A 464 -44.44 -1.20 10.68
C ASN A 464 -45.89 -1.44 11.09
N PHE A 465 -46.35 -0.69 12.08
CA PHE A 465 -47.69 -0.84 12.65
C PHE A 465 -48.82 -0.42 11.71
N LEU A 466 -48.53 0.32 10.64
CA LEU A 466 -49.52 0.75 9.66
C LEU A 466 -49.70 -0.29 8.55
N THR A 467 -48.64 -0.98 8.15
CA THR A 467 -48.67 -1.94 7.04
C THR A 467 -48.69 -3.40 7.50
N GLY A 468 -48.31 -3.66 8.76
CA GLY A 468 -48.10 -5.02 9.28
C GLY A 468 -46.86 -5.71 8.71
N LEU A 469 -46.00 -4.98 8.00
CA LEU A 469 -44.76 -5.47 7.40
C LEU A 469 -43.55 -5.09 8.24
N ASN A 470 -42.40 -5.65 7.87
CA ASN A 470 -41.16 -5.50 8.61
C ASN A 470 -40.38 -4.20 8.31
N ASP A 471 -40.70 -3.48 7.25
CA ASP A 471 -40.03 -2.22 6.90
C ASP A 471 -40.63 -1.04 7.68
N PRO A 472 -39.95 -0.50 8.70
CA PRO A 472 -40.47 0.56 9.58
C PRO A 472 -40.46 1.95 8.92
N SER A 473 -40.07 2.06 7.65
CA SER A 473 -40.02 3.32 6.93
C SER A 473 -41.41 3.96 6.83
N ARG A 474 -41.46 5.29 6.98
CA ARG A 474 -42.68 6.06 6.67
C ARG A 474 -42.98 5.97 5.17
N ALA A 475 -44.26 5.82 4.83
CA ALA A 475 -44.70 5.77 3.43
C ALA A 475 -44.25 7.02 2.66
N ALA A 476 -43.85 6.87 1.40
CA ALA A 476 -43.40 8.00 0.58
C ALA A 476 -44.48 9.10 0.43
N SER A 477 -45.76 8.75 0.56
CA SER A 477 -46.91 9.66 0.54
C SER A 477 -47.09 10.49 1.81
N ASP A 478 -46.32 10.20 2.87
CA ASP A 478 -46.41 10.84 4.17
C ASP A 478 -45.23 11.80 4.34
N PRO A 479 -45.31 13.06 3.85
CA PRO A 479 -44.16 13.96 3.82
C PRO A 479 -43.76 14.44 5.22
N GLY A 480 -42.55 14.98 5.30
CA GLY A 480 -42.04 15.64 6.49
C GLY A 480 -41.03 14.82 7.26
N PHE A 481 -40.51 15.44 8.30
CA PHE A 481 -39.42 14.93 9.11
C PHE A 481 -39.75 13.60 9.76
N ASP A 482 -38.79 12.69 9.73
CA ASP A 482 -38.86 11.43 10.44
C ASP A 482 -37.86 11.46 11.60
N HIS A 483 -38.40 11.67 12.80
CA HIS A 483 -37.64 11.82 14.03
C HIS A 483 -36.79 10.56 14.32
N GLY A 484 -37.39 9.37 14.15
CA GLY A 484 -36.70 8.11 14.42
C GLY A 484 -35.54 7.79 13.48
N THR A 485 -35.56 8.30 12.24
CA THR A 485 -34.41 8.20 11.33
C THR A 485 -33.22 9.00 11.86
N ALA A 486 -33.44 10.18 12.46
CA ALA A 486 -32.38 10.98 13.06
C ALA A 486 -31.84 10.37 14.36
N VAL A 487 -32.74 9.80 15.18
CA VAL A 487 -32.39 9.01 16.37
C VAL A 487 -31.51 7.82 15.98
N ALA A 488 -31.90 7.05 14.97
CA ALA A 488 -31.15 5.89 14.49
C ALA A 488 -29.74 6.23 14.04
N GLY A 489 -29.54 7.38 13.37
CA GLY A 489 -28.22 7.84 12.94
C GLY A 489 -27.27 8.14 14.09
N ILE A 490 -27.77 8.77 15.16
CA ILE A 490 -26.96 9.02 16.36
C ILE A 490 -26.50 7.69 16.96
N ILE A 491 -27.40 6.71 17.07
CA ILE A 491 -27.06 5.41 17.66
C ILE A 491 -26.05 4.66 16.77
N GLY A 492 -26.38 4.48 15.49
CA GLY A 492 -25.70 3.49 14.65
C GLY A 492 -25.64 3.82 13.17
N ALA A 493 -25.45 5.09 12.79
CA ALA A 493 -24.99 5.40 11.43
C ALA A 493 -23.71 4.61 11.09
N VAL A 494 -23.66 4.07 9.88
CA VAL A 494 -22.69 3.06 9.44
C VAL A 494 -21.30 3.69 9.30
N ALA A 495 -20.31 3.13 9.99
CA ALA A 495 -18.95 3.61 9.90
C ALA A 495 -18.23 3.18 8.61
N PHE A 496 -17.29 4.01 8.16
CA PHE A 496 -16.29 3.70 7.13
C PHE A 496 -16.89 3.45 5.74
N ASN A 497 -18.10 3.95 5.47
CA ASN A 497 -18.77 3.79 4.18
C ASN A 497 -18.51 4.97 3.23
N GLY A 498 -17.76 5.99 3.67
CA GLY A 498 -17.44 7.18 2.88
C GLY A 498 -18.63 8.14 2.70
N LYS A 499 -19.67 7.99 3.52
CA LYS A 499 -20.91 8.76 3.49
C LYS A 499 -21.18 9.32 4.87
N GLY A 500 -22.05 10.33 4.94
CA GLY A 500 -22.65 10.76 6.19
C GLY A 500 -21.72 10.98 7.36
N GLY A 501 -22.22 10.64 8.54
CA GLY A 501 -21.52 10.72 9.81
C GLY A 501 -21.22 9.33 10.36
N ARG A 502 -21.16 9.19 11.68
CA ARG A 502 -20.98 7.91 12.37
C ARG A 502 -21.84 7.86 13.61
N GLY A 503 -22.48 6.73 13.85
CA GLY A 503 -23.20 6.49 15.09
C GLY A 503 -22.24 6.22 16.24
N VAL A 504 -22.68 6.47 17.47
CA VAL A 504 -21.91 6.16 18.68
C VAL A 504 -21.54 4.67 18.74
N ALA A 505 -22.50 3.81 18.42
CA ALA A 505 -22.41 2.36 18.31
C ALA A 505 -22.61 1.94 16.84
N TYR A 506 -21.69 2.38 15.98
CA TYR A 506 -21.76 2.22 14.52
C TYR A 506 -21.78 0.77 13.98
N ALA A 507 -21.61 -0.24 14.83
CA ALA A 507 -21.74 -1.66 14.49
C ALA A 507 -22.91 -2.37 15.21
N ALA A 508 -23.75 -1.62 15.92
CA ALA A 508 -24.99 -2.13 16.50
C ALA A 508 -26.03 -2.47 15.43
N ARG A 509 -26.96 -3.37 15.79
CA ARG A 509 -28.13 -3.69 14.96
C ARG A 509 -29.30 -2.80 15.37
N LEU A 510 -29.82 -2.04 14.43
CA LEU A 510 -30.92 -1.10 14.63
C LEU A 510 -32.25 -1.75 14.24
N ARG A 511 -33.25 -1.67 15.11
CA ARG A 511 -34.59 -2.23 14.86
C ARG A 511 -35.63 -1.16 15.05
N GLY A 512 -36.26 -0.75 13.95
CA GLY A 512 -37.24 0.33 13.97
C GLY A 512 -38.64 -0.17 14.27
N TYR A 513 -39.37 0.58 15.10
CA TYR A 513 -40.80 0.37 15.32
C TYR A 513 -41.49 1.73 15.16
N ASN A 514 -42.28 1.92 14.11
CA ASN A 514 -42.88 3.22 13.78
C ASN A 514 -44.12 3.57 14.64
N LEU A 515 -43.98 3.41 15.96
CA LEU A 515 -45.03 3.56 16.97
C LEU A 515 -45.74 4.92 16.91
N PHE A 516 -45.01 5.98 16.54
CA PHE A 516 -45.54 7.34 16.45
C PHE A 516 -45.81 7.79 15.00
N ALA A 517 -45.79 6.87 14.03
CA ALA A 517 -46.35 7.17 12.72
C ALA A 517 -47.84 7.55 12.87
N PRO A 518 -48.37 8.51 12.09
CA PRO A 518 -49.76 8.93 12.20
C PRO A 518 -50.72 7.73 12.13
N GLY A 519 -51.47 7.48 13.22
CA GLY A 519 -52.42 6.37 13.34
C GLY A 519 -51.87 5.06 13.93
N ALA A 520 -50.57 4.98 14.25
CA ALA A 520 -49.94 3.76 14.79
C ALA A 520 -50.02 3.65 16.32
N LEU A 521 -50.17 4.74 17.05
CA LEU A 521 -50.05 4.73 18.51
C LEU A 521 -51.20 3.98 19.18
N SER A 522 -50.88 2.87 19.84
CA SER A 522 -51.79 2.13 20.72
C SER A 522 -51.02 1.43 21.82
N LEU A 523 -51.69 1.08 22.93
CA LEU A 523 -51.09 0.34 24.04
C LEU A 523 -50.51 -1.02 23.59
N ALA A 524 -51.21 -1.71 22.68
CA ALA A 524 -50.75 -2.98 22.14
C ALA A 524 -49.48 -2.83 21.28
N ASN A 525 -49.44 -1.81 20.41
CA ASN A 525 -48.27 -1.55 19.58
C ASN A 525 -47.06 -1.14 20.42
N MET A 526 -47.30 -0.39 21.49
CA MET A 526 -46.26 -0.01 22.44
C MET A 526 -45.69 -1.20 23.22
N ALA A 527 -46.54 -2.10 23.72
CA ALA A 527 -46.09 -3.35 24.34
C ALA A 527 -45.25 -4.19 23.36
N LYS A 528 -45.72 -4.28 22.10
CA LYS A 528 -45.04 -4.99 21.02
C LYS A 528 -43.70 -4.36 20.64
N SER A 529 -43.54 -3.04 20.70
CA SER A 529 -42.26 -2.38 20.41
C SER A 529 -41.25 -2.42 21.57
N LEU A 530 -41.71 -2.71 22.79
CA LEU A 530 -40.90 -2.69 24.03
C LEU A 530 -40.70 -4.10 24.62
N GLY A 531 -40.57 -5.11 23.77
CA GLY A 531 -40.12 -6.44 24.16
C GLY A 531 -41.20 -7.46 24.48
N SER A 532 -42.49 -7.11 24.43
CA SER A 532 -43.58 -8.06 24.77
C SER A 532 -43.99 -8.97 23.60
N ASP A 533 -43.33 -8.87 22.45
CA ASP A 533 -43.59 -9.65 21.24
C ASP A 533 -42.27 -10.23 20.72
N PRO A 534 -42.26 -11.43 20.11
CA PRO A 534 -41.05 -12.02 19.56
C PRO A 534 -40.25 -11.11 18.61
N ILE A 535 -40.92 -10.14 17.93
CA ILE A 535 -40.23 -9.18 17.06
C ILE A 535 -39.25 -8.27 17.82
N SER A 536 -39.48 -8.03 19.11
CA SER A 536 -38.70 -7.08 19.93
C SER A 536 -38.14 -7.67 21.23
N ALA A 537 -38.53 -8.89 21.60
CA ALA A 537 -38.18 -9.54 22.86
C ALA A 537 -36.67 -9.85 23.01
N ASP A 538 -35.92 -9.93 21.90
CA ASP A 538 -34.48 -10.21 21.93
C ASP A 538 -33.62 -8.94 21.79
N ASN A 539 -34.20 -7.74 21.88
CA ASN A 539 -33.42 -6.50 21.97
C ASN A 539 -32.59 -6.46 23.27
N ASP A 540 -31.39 -5.90 23.17
CA ASP A 540 -30.51 -5.70 24.32
C ASP A 540 -30.82 -4.40 25.07
N LEU A 541 -31.30 -3.39 24.33
CA LEU A 541 -31.78 -2.14 24.88
C LEU A 541 -32.83 -1.50 23.97
N PHE A 542 -33.56 -0.54 24.53
CA PHE A 542 -34.52 0.30 23.83
C PHE A 542 -34.15 1.78 23.98
N ASN A 543 -34.10 2.49 22.86
CA ASN A 543 -34.06 3.94 22.83
C ASN A 543 -35.48 4.49 22.78
N ALA A 544 -35.90 5.19 23.82
CA ALA A 544 -37.20 5.83 23.93
C ALA A 544 -37.04 7.37 23.92
N SER A 545 -36.79 7.92 22.73
CA SER A 545 -36.73 9.37 22.49
C SER A 545 -38.13 10.01 22.42
N PHE A 546 -38.99 9.68 23.37
CA PHE A 546 -40.36 10.18 23.47
C PHE A 546 -40.77 10.33 24.94
N GLY A 547 -41.92 10.94 25.16
CA GLY A 547 -42.57 10.99 26.47
C GLY A 547 -43.94 11.64 26.37
N ALA A 548 -44.70 11.56 27.46
CA ALA A 548 -45.91 12.32 27.65
C ALA A 548 -45.57 13.65 28.32
N GLY A 549 -45.80 14.75 27.59
CA GLY A 549 -45.88 16.04 28.26
C GLY A 549 -47.13 16.08 29.13
N ALA A 550 -46.99 15.94 30.46
CA ALA A 550 -48.00 16.36 31.43
C ALA A 550 -47.56 17.54 32.35
N HIS A 551 -48.47 18.50 32.55
CA HIS A 551 -48.36 19.56 33.57
C HIS A 551 -48.79 19.10 34.97
N ALA A 552 -49.14 17.84 35.12
CA ALA A 552 -49.64 17.23 36.35
C ALA A 552 -48.93 15.91 36.58
N LEU A 553 -48.98 15.43 37.84
CA LEU A 553 -48.47 14.11 38.19
C LEU A 553 -49.12 13.02 37.30
N PRO A 554 -48.35 12.00 36.91
CA PRO A 554 -48.84 10.99 35.99
C PRO A 554 -50.00 10.21 36.62
N THR A 555 -50.99 9.85 35.80
CA THR A 555 -51.96 8.84 36.19
C THR A 555 -51.34 7.46 35.99
N TYR A 556 -50.99 6.80 37.08
CA TYR A 556 -50.39 5.46 37.04
C TYR A 556 -51.35 4.45 36.43
N SER A 557 -50.87 3.70 35.43
CA SER A 557 -51.60 2.59 34.83
C SER A 557 -50.76 1.31 34.89
N GLY A 558 -51.33 0.26 35.50
CA GLY A 558 -50.68 -1.04 35.64
C GLY A 558 -50.31 -1.69 34.29
N ALA A 559 -50.95 -1.30 33.18
CA ALA A 559 -50.57 -1.76 31.86
C ALA A 559 -49.19 -1.21 31.44
N PHE A 560 -48.91 0.06 31.71
CA PHE A 560 -47.61 0.66 31.40
C PHE A 560 -46.51 0.12 32.33
N GLN A 561 -46.84 -0.13 33.60
CA GLN A 561 -45.95 -0.83 34.53
C GLN A 561 -45.58 -2.22 34.01
N SER A 562 -46.58 -2.98 33.54
CA SER A 562 -46.34 -4.30 32.97
C SER A 562 -45.46 -4.25 31.73
N ILE A 563 -45.65 -3.26 30.84
CA ILE A 563 -44.84 -3.10 29.64
C ILE A 563 -43.39 -2.76 30.02
N ALA A 564 -43.19 -1.80 30.92
CA ALA A 564 -41.85 -1.44 31.39
C ALA A 564 -41.16 -2.62 32.09
N ALA A 565 -41.88 -3.37 32.92
CA ALA A 565 -41.37 -4.53 33.62
C ALA A 565 -40.99 -5.70 32.69
N THR A 566 -41.56 -5.80 31.48
CA THR A 566 -41.16 -6.80 30.48
C THR A 566 -39.65 -6.75 30.25
N SER A 567 -39.09 -5.54 30.14
CA SER A 567 -37.66 -5.34 29.90
C SER A 567 -36.76 -6.03 30.92
N LEU A 568 -37.15 -6.09 32.19
CA LEU A 568 -36.39 -6.74 33.27
C LEU A 568 -36.23 -8.26 33.07
N THR A 569 -37.10 -8.88 32.28
CA THR A 569 -37.09 -10.33 32.03
C THR A 569 -36.37 -10.70 30.72
N LEU A 570 -36.07 -9.72 29.87
CA LEU A 570 -35.41 -9.96 28.59
C LEU A 570 -33.95 -10.37 28.76
N ARG A 571 -33.31 -10.74 27.64
CA ARG A 571 -31.90 -11.18 27.60
C ARG A 571 -31.61 -12.35 28.55
N GLY A 572 -32.55 -13.30 28.63
CA GLY A 572 -32.42 -14.45 29.53
C GLY A 572 -32.46 -14.09 31.02
N GLY A 573 -33.16 -13.01 31.38
CA GLY A 573 -33.27 -12.53 32.77
C GLY A 573 -32.19 -11.54 33.20
N LEU A 574 -31.30 -11.12 32.29
CA LEU A 574 -30.34 -10.03 32.55
C LEU A 574 -31.00 -8.64 32.53
N GLY A 575 -32.14 -8.51 31.86
CA GLY A 575 -32.82 -7.25 31.65
C GLY A 575 -32.28 -6.48 30.44
N ALA A 576 -33.17 -6.02 29.58
CA ALA A 576 -32.85 -5.04 28.54
C ALA A 576 -32.87 -3.63 29.13
N ALA A 577 -31.87 -2.81 28.81
CA ALA A 577 -31.86 -1.42 29.26
C ALA A 577 -32.93 -0.60 28.52
N ILE A 578 -33.56 0.36 29.19
CA ILE A 578 -34.40 1.35 28.52
C ILE A 578 -33.87 2.74 28.80
N VAL A 579 -33.58 3.50 27.74
CA VAL A 579 -33.06 4.86 27.81
C VAL A 579 -34.17 5.81 27.38
N TYR A 580 -34.56 6.72 28.27
CA TYR A 580 -35.66 7.68 28.05
C TYR A 580 -35.18 9.12 28.01
N ALA A 581 -35.77 9.88 27.09
CA ALA A 581 -35.63 11.33 27.04
C ALA A 581 -36.30 11.99 28.26
N ALA A 582 -35.61 12.91 28.94
CA ALA A 582 -36.13 13.62 30.10
C ALA A 582 -37.24 14.64 29.78
N GLY A 583 -37.40 15.04 28.51
CA GLY A 583 -38.36 16.05 28.04
C GLY A 583 -37.73 17.42 27.79
N ASN A 584 -38.45 18.26 27.04
CA ASN A 584 -37.91 19.50 26.44
C ASN A 584 -38.68 20.75 26.90
N GLU A 585 -39.24 20.70 28.10
CA GLU A 585 -40.19 21.68 28.59
C GLU A 585 -39.65 22.55 29.72
N PHE A 586 -38.33 22.78 29.78
CA PHE A 586 -37.74 23.64 30.81
C PHE A 586 -38.30 25.06 30.76
N LYS A 587 -38.28 25.66 29.56
CA LYS A 587 -38.69 27.05 29.34
C LYS A 587 -40.15 27.20 28.97
N ASP A 588 -40.69 26.28 28.18
CA ASP A 588 -42.01 26.38 27.56
C ASP A 588 -42.58 24.99 27.23
N TRP A 589 -43.91 24.89 27.12
CA TRP A 589 -44.60 23.67 26.66
C TRP A 589 -45.00 23.80 25.19
N ASN A 590 -44.74 22.77 24.38
CA ASN A 590 -44.96 22.79 22.93
C ASN A 590 -46.35 23.31 22.49
N ALA A 591 -46.35 24.42 21.75
CA ALA A 591 -47.46 25.05 21.01
C ALA A 591 -48.42 26.01 21.77
N THR A 592 -48.08 26.48 22.97
CA THR A 592 -48.74 27.69 23.51
C THR A 592 -47.73 28.54 24.26
N PRO A 593 -47.16 29.58 23.60
CA PRO A 593 -46.26 30.52 24.26
C PRO A 593 -46.91 31.12 25.52
N GLY A 594 -46.22 31.11 26.65
CA GLY A 594 -46.61 31.89 27.81
C GLY A 594 -47.72 31.30 28.69
N THR A 595 -47.70 29.99 28.96
CA THR A 595 -48.36 29.55 30.20
C THR A 595 -47.66 30.29 31.36
N GLY A 596 -48.42 31.03 32.17
CA GLY A 596 -47.83 31.82 33.28
C GLY A 596 -47.01 30.97 34.27
N LEU A 597 -47.22 29.65 34.24
CA LEU A 597 -46.49 28.65 35.02
C LEU A 597 -45.00 28.58 34.65
N CYS A 598 -44.65 28.49 33.36
CA CYS A 598 -43.24 28.39 32.98
C CYS A 598 -42.48 29.69 33.20
N ASN A 599 -43.13 30.85 33.01
CA ASN A 599 -42.51 32.16 33.32
C ASN A 599 -42.10 32.30 34.79
N ALA A 600 -42.92 31.77 35.71
CA ALA A 600 -42.59 31.75 37.12
C ALA A 600 -41.39 30.82 37.39
N ALA A 601 -41.41 29.59 36.86
CA ALA A 601 -40.31 28.63 36.98
C ALA A 601 -38.99 29.21 36.44
N ASN A 602 -39.03 29.81 35.25
CA ASN A 602 -37.90 30.47 34.60
C ASN A 602 -37.30 31.60 35.44
N THR A 603 -38.13 32.37 36.16
CA THR A 603 -37.65 33.46 37.05
C THR A 603 -36.79 32.92 38.20
N TYR A 604 -37.10 31.71 38.68
CA TYR A 604 -36.34 31.03 39.73
C TYR A 604 -35.24 30.11 39.19
N GLY A 605 -35.08 30.00 37.87
CA GLY A 605 -34.11 29.10 37.23
C GLY A 605 -34.41 27.61 37.46
N VAL A 606 -35.69 27.26 37.66
CA VAL A 606 -36.14 25.87 37.84
C VAL A 606 -36.92 25.41 36.61
N SER A 607 -36.94 24.09 36.39
CA SER A 607 -37.61 23.50 35.23
C SER A 607 -39.13 23.65 35.32
N CYS A 608 -39.78 24.06 34.23
CA CYS A 608 -41.24 24.04 34.13
C CYS A 608 -41.79 22.61 34.00
N GLY A 609 -41.11 21.75 33.23
CA GLY A 609 -41.37 20.31 33.18
C GLY A 609 -40.47 19.51 34.11
N ASP A 610 -41.03 18.58 34.87
CA ASP A 610 -40.25 17.60 35.64
C ASP A 610 -40.27 16.25 34.89
N PRO A 611 -39.12 15.57 34.69
CA PRO A 611 -39.12 14.24 34.11
C PRO A 611 -40.00 13.25 34.89
N ALA A 612 -40.19 13.44 36.20
CA ALA A 612 -41.08 12.61 37.03
C ALA A 612 -42.58 12.78 36.74
N ASN A 613 -42.98 13.77 35.92
CA ASN A 613 -44.37 13.94 35.49
C ASN A 613 -44.81 12.91 34.44
N ASP A 614 -43.89 12.12 33.92
CA ASP A 614 -44.18 11.01 33.01
C ASP A 614 -43.97 9.68 33.72
N GLN A 615 -45.01 8.84 33.77
CA GLN A 615 -44.91 7.52 34.42
C GLN A 615 -43.74 6.72 33.85
N TRP A 616 -43.47 6.82 32.54
CA TRP A 616 -42.41 6.06 31.87
C TRP A 616 -41.03 6.31 32.46
N ARG A 617 -40.85 7.48 33.09
CA ARG A 617 -39.57 7.92 33.62
C ARG A 617 -39.38 7.64 35.12
N VAL A 618 -40.40 7.05 35.76
CA VAL A 618 -40.40 6.70 37.19
C VAL A 618 -40.72 5.22 37.45
N GLU A 619 -40.93 4.43 36.38
CA GLU A 619 -41.15 2.98 36.46
C GLU A 619 -39.82 2.19 36.58
N SER A 620 -39.83 0.92 36.17
CA SER A 620 -38.79 -0.08 36.41
C SER A 620 -37.41 0.28 35.81
N ALA A 621 -36.58 0.92 36.62
CA ALA A 621 -35.15 1.19 36.40
C ALA A 621 -34.77 1.83 35.04
N PRO A 622 -35.47 2.88 34.57
CA PRO A 622 -35.12 3.55 33.32
C PRO A 622 -33.86 4.39 33.46
N ILE A 623 -33.14 4.56 32.35
CA ILE A 623 -32.04 5.51 32.21
C ILE A 623 -32.63 6.84 31.71
N ILE A 624 -32.83 7.81 32.61
CA ILE A 624 -33.41 9.12 32.24
C ILE A 624 -32.31 10.09 31.86
N VAL A 625 -32.41 10.62 30.64
CA VAL A 625 -31.34 11.38 30.00
C VAL A 625 -31.74 12.84 29.76
N GLY A 626 -31.04 13.76 30.41
CA GLY A 626 -31.07 15.19 30.11
C GLY A 626 -30.13 15.58 28.97
N ALA A 627 -30.32 16.77 28.42
CA ALA A 627 -29.51 17.30 27.34
C ALA A 627 -28.54 18.39 27.82
N ILE A 628 -27.31 18.32 27.29
CA ILE A 628 -26.31 19.40 27.35
C ILE A 628 -26.03 19.97 25.96
N ASP A 629 -25.66 21.25 25.93
CA ASP A 629 -25.21 21.95 24.73
C ASP A 629 -23.72 21.68 24.45
N ALA A 630 -23.24 22.25 23.35
CA ALA A 630 -21.85 22.08 22.90
C ALA A 630 -20.81 22.82 23.76
N ASP A 631 -21.26 23.62 24.72
CA ASP A 631 -20.43 24.28 25.74
C ASP A 631 -20.34 23.46 27.03
N GLY A 632 -21.01 22.31 27.10
CA GLY A 632 -21.14 21.51 28.32
C GLY A 632 -22.11 22.10 29.33
N LYS A 633 -22.96 23.04 28.91
CA LYS A 633 -23.99 23.65 29.75
C LYS A 633 -25.31 22.92 29.55
N HIS A 634 -26.22 23.14 30.49
CA HIS A 634 -27.60 22.70 30.38
C HIS A 634 -28.22 23.22 29.08
N SER A 635 -28.74 22.33 28.23
CA SER A 635 -29.46 22.73 27.03
C SER A 635 -30.71 23.50 27.42
N SER A 636 -30.99 24.59 26.70
CA SER A 636 -31.98 25.60 27.05
C SER A 636 -33.41 25.07 27.28
N TYR A 637 -33.75 23.93 26.70
CA TYR A 637 -35.04 23.26 26.78
C TYR A 637 -35.07 22.06 27.74
N SER A 638 -33.92 21.53 28.17
CA SER A 638 -33.87 20.21 28.83
C SER A 638 -34.57 20.23 30.19
N ASN A 639 -35.53 19.35 30.41
CA ASN A 639 -36.10 19.21 31.75
C ASN A 639 -35.03 18.82 32.78
N THR A 640 -35.22 19.29 34.01
CA THR A 640 -34.43 18.87 35.18
C THR A 640 -35.34 18.38 36.28
N GLY A 641 -34.87 17.43 37.08
CA GLY A 641 -35.66 16.84 38.17
C GLY A 641 -34.93 15.65 38.81
N PRO A 642 -35.45 15.14 39.94
CA PRO A 642 -34.77 14.13 40.75
C PRO A 642 -34.68 12.74 40.09
N SER A 643 -35.49 12.44 39.08
CA SER A 643 -35.43 11.18 38.33
C SER A 643 -34.39 11.21 37.19
N LEU A 644 -33.82 12.37 36.87
CA LEU A 644 -32.75 12.49 35.87
C LEU A 644 -31.50 11.76 36.37
N TRP A 645 -30.99 10.82 35.58
CA TRP A 645 -29.83 10.02 35.99
C TRP A 645 -28.54 10.54 35.38
N ILE A 646 -28.55 10.82 34.07
CA ILE A 646 -27.36 11.22 33.31
C ILE A 646 -27.72 12.31 32.30
N THR A 647 -26.72 13.05 31.84
CA THR A 647 -26.84 14.00 30.73
C THR A 647 -25.98 13.58 29.56
N ALA A 648 -26.42 13.88 28.34
CA ALA A 648 -25.65 13.65 27.13
C ALA A 648 -25.87 14.79 26.11
N PRO A 649 -25.02 14.88 25.07
CA PRO A 649 -25.18 15.87 24.01
C PRO A 649 -26.59 15.88 23.41
N GLY A 650 -27.30 16.99 23.56
CA GLY A 650 -28.56 17.27 22.86
C GLY A 650 -28.50 18.54 22.01
N GLY A 651 -27.55 19.44 22.32
CA GLY A 651 -27.32 20.65 21.56
C GLY A 651 -28.45 21.67 21.69
N GLU A 652 -28.51 22.58 20.73
CA GLU A 652 -29.46 23.69 20.68
C GLU A 652 -30.22 23.67 19.35
N SER A 653 -30.14 24.71 18.50
CA SER A 653 -30.94 24.76 17.26
C SER A 653 -30.16 24.42 16.00
N GLY A 654 -28.83 24.49 16.03
CA GLY A 654 -27.99 24.25 14.85
C GLY A 654 -28.15 25.29 13.75
N PHE A 655 -28.65 26.48 14.10
CA PHE A 655 -28.92 27.54 13.14
C PHE A 655 -27.67 28.35 12.79
N ASN A 656 -27.72 28.94 11.60
CA ASN A 656 -26.70 29.83 11.10
C ASN A 656 -27.31 31.22 10.78
N SER A 657 -26.69 32.26 11.31
CA SER A 657 -27.10 33.67 11.17
C SER A 657 -27.08 34.19 9.73
N SER A 658 -26.39 33.52 8.81
CA SER A 658 -26.45 33.84 7.38
C SER A 658 -27.70 33.29 6.68
N TYR A 659 -28.43 32.38 7.33
CA TYR A 659 -29.61 31.72 6.76
C TYR A 659 -30.91 32.15 7.43
N VAL A 660 -30.89 32.42 8.74
CA VAL A 660 -32.08 32.78 9.51
C VAL A 660 -31.82 33.88 10.53
N THR A 661 -32.85 34.67 10.80
CA THR A 661 -32.89 35.65 11.90
C THR A 661 -33.48 34.97 13.15
N ALA A 662 -32.64 34.20 13.85
CA ALA A 662 -32.98 33.53 15.11
C ALA A 662 -32.20 34.12 16.29
N THR A 663 -32.44 33.63 17.51
CA THR A 663 -31.69 34.03 18.72
C THR A 663 -30.78 32.94 19.25
N ASN A 664 -30.95 31.69 18.80
CA ASN A 664 -30.15 30.54 19.23
C ASN A 664 -29.39 29.95 18.05
N PHE A 665 -28.09 30.20 18.01
CA PHE A 665 -27.18 29.74 16.96
C PHE A 665 -26.16 28.71 17.47
N ALA A 666 -26.42 28.12 18.63
CA ALA A 666 -25.58 27.07 19.16
C ALA A 666 -25.79 25.74 18.40
N PRO A 667 -24.75 24.89 18.31
CA PRO A 667 -24.79 23.62 17.59
C PRO A 667 -25.92 22.70 18.04
N ALA A 668 -26.60 22.06 17.09
CA ALA A 668 -27.41 20.87 17.34
C ALA A 668 -26.64 19.61 16.93
N ILE A 669 -27.31 18.46 16.82
CA ILE A 669 -26.67 17.19 16.49
C ILE A 669 -26.69 16.95 14.98
N VAL A 670 -25.51 16.71 14.41
CA VAL A 670 -25.35 16.26 13.03
C VAL A 670 -25.65 14.76 12.95
N THR A 671 -26.66 14.38 12.17
CA THR A 671 -27.12 12.98 12.06
C THR A 671 -27.85 12.74 10.73
N THR A 672 -28.29 11.51 10.48
CA THR A 672 -29.11 11.13 9.33
C THR A 672 -30.47 11.82 9.35
N SER A 673 -31.04 12.06 8.17
CA SER A 673 -32.38 12.58 7.99
C SER A 673 -33.07 11.75 6.92
N ARG A 674 -34.40 11.62 7.01
CA ARG A 674 -35.14 10.94 5.96
C ARG A 674 -34.86 11.59 4.61
N THR A 675 -34.50 10.76 3.64
CA THR A 675 -34.11 11.18 2.30
C THR A 675 -35.23 11.97 1.63
N GLY A 676 -34.87 13.05 0.93
CA GLY A 676 -35.77 13.92 0.19
C GLY A 676 -35.93 15.30 0.85
N CYS A 677 -35.69 16.37 0.10
CA CYS A 677 -35.69 17.74 0.63
C CYS A 677 -37.07 18.29 1.05
N ALA A 678 -38.15 17.56 0.77
CA ALA A 678 -39.48 17.80 1.31
C ALA A 678 -39.68 17.20 2.72
N ASN A 679 -38.77 16.33 3.16
CA ASN A 679 -38.85 15.58 4.41
C ASN A 679 -37.93 16.14 5.51
N THR A 680 -37.42 17.37 5.36
CA THR A 680 -36.55 17.98 6.37
C THR A 680 -37.35 18.58 7.54
N GLN A 681 -36.70 18.74 8.70
CA GLN A 681 -37.31 19.34 9.90
C GLN A 681 -37.87 20.74 9.66
N TYR A 682 -37.17 21.56 8.87
CA TYR A 682 -37.60 22.92 8.53
C TYR A 682 -37.93 23.05 7.04
N PRO A 683 -38.97 23.83 6.66
CA PRO A 683 -39.33 24.02 5.26
C PRO A 683 -38.37 24.96 4.51
N ILE A 684 -37.52 25.70 5.23
CA ILE A 684 -36.54 26.66 4.70
C ILE A 684 -35.11 26.19 4.95
N ALA A 685 -34.13 26.84 4.31
CA ALA A 685 -32.73 26.66 4.64
C ALA A 685 -32.42 27.35 5.98
N VAL A 686 -31.76 26.64 6.90
CA VAL A 686 -31.52 27.10 8.28
C VAL A 686 -30.04 27.09 8.68
N ASN A 687 -29.24 26.32 7.97
CA ASN A 687 -27.79 26.26 8.08
C ASN A 687 -27.20 25.71 6.75
N PRO A 688 -25.87 25.68 6.59
CA PRO A 688 -25.24 25.20 5.36
C PRO A 688 -25.51 23.73 5.02
N LEU A 689 -25.76 22.82 5.97
CA LEU A 689 -26.05 21.40 5.68
C LEU A 689 -27.51 21.22 5.28
N ASP A 690 -28.43 21.84 6.04
CA ASP A 690 -29.88 21.85 5.82
C ASP A 690 -30.31 22.87 4.75
N ALA A 691 -29.42 23.21 3.81
CA ALA A 691 -29.64 24.17 2.72
C ALA A 691 -30.33 23.54 1.49
N LYS A 692 -31.30 22.65 1.73
CA LYS A 692 -32.18 22.06 0.69
C LYS A 692 -31.44 21.42 -0.50
N GLY A 693 -30.38 20.66 -0.21
CA GLY A 693 -29.61 19.93 -1.22
C GLY A 693 -28.48 20.75 -1.85
N ALA A 694 -28.30 22.01 -1.47
CA ALA A 694 -27.20 22.84 -1.94
C ALA A 694 -25.83 22.37 -1.39
N ASN A 695 -25.82 21.66 -0.26
CA ASN A 695 -24.60 21.11 0.30
C ASN A 695 -24.21 19.80 -0.39
N PRO A 696 -22.98 19.66 -0.94
CA PRO A 696 -22.55 18.43 -1.59
C PRO A 696 -22.47 17.22 -0.64
N LEU A 697 -22.45 17.45 0.67
CA LEU A 697 -22.49 16.37 1.68
C LEU A 697 -23.91 15.84 1.94
N ALA A 698 -24.96 16.58 1.54
CA ALA A 698 -26.36 16.19 1.69
C ALA A 698 -27.20 16.58 0.46
N PRO A 699 -26.84 16.14 -0.77
CA PRO A 699 -27.50 16.57 -2.00
C PRO A 699 -28.98 16.12 -2.08
N SER A 700 -29.36 15.10 -1.31
CA SER A 700 -30.73 14.61 -1.20
C SER A 700 -31.37 14.96 0.14
N CYS A 701 -30.78 15.89 0.91
CA CYS A 701 -31.21 16.26 2.26
C CYS A 701 -31.27 15.09 3.24
N GLN A 702 -30.44 14.07 3.02
CA GLN A 702 -30.40 12.83 3.78
C GLN A 702 -29.57 12.95 5.08
N TYR A 703 -29.05 14.13 5.39
CA TYR A 703 -28.43 14.45 6.68
C TYR A 703 -28.94 15.79 7.17
N THR A 704 -28.91 16.00 8.49
CA THR A 704 -29.34 17.24 9.12
C THR A 704 -28.35 17.66 10.21
N ALA A 705 -28.27 18.95 10.46
CA ALA A 705 -27.52 19.56 11.57
C ALA A 705 -28.46 20.32 12.53
N THR A 706 -29.77 20.02 12.51
CA THR A 706 -30.76 20.65 13.40
C THR A 706 -31.42 19.71 14.40
N PHE A 707 -31.09 18.41 14.39
CA PHE A 707 -31.72 17.47 15.30
C PHE A 707 -31.26 17.71 16.74
N ASN A 708 -32.21 17.92 17.66
CA ASN A 708 -31.94 18.37 19.02
C ASN A 708 -32.91 17.74 20.02
N GLY A 709 -32.87 18.24 21.25
CA GLY A 709 -33.75 17.76 22.32
C GLY A 709 -33.04 16.76 23.23
N THR A 710 -33.70 16.45 24.34
CA THR A 710 -33.45 15.20 25.07
C THR A 710 -33.67 13.98 24.17
N SER A 711 -34.44 14.13 23.09
CA SER A 711 -34.56 13.19 21.99
C SER A 711 -33.25 12.89 21.24
N SER A 712 -32.27 13.81 21.27
CA SER A 712 -30.90 13.60 20.76
C SER A 712 -29.94 13.13 21.85
N ALA A 713 -30.15 13.54 23.11
CA ALA A 713 -29.34 13.07 24.22
C ALA A 713 -29.55 11.57 24.51
N THR A 714 -30.79 11.10 24.38
CA THR A 714 -31.19 9.70 24.59
C THR A 714 -30.42 8.73 23.67
N PRO A 715 -30.36 8.91 22.34
CA PRO A 715 -29.63 8.02 21.46
C PRO A 715 -28.12 8.11 21.61
N ASN A 716 -27.60 9.24 22.07
CA ASN A 716 -26.20 9.35 22.48
C ASN A 716 -25.90 8.40 23.65
N VAL A 717 -26.73 8.38 24.69
CA VAL A 717 -26.58 7.42 25.80
C VAL A 717 -26.86 5.98 25.36
N ALA A 718 -27.91 5.74 24.57
CA ALA A 718 -28.23 4.40 24.07
C ALA A 718 -27.05 3.81 23.28
N GLY A 719 -26.38 4.64 22.47
CA GLY A 719 -25.18 4.23 21.75
C GLY A 719 -23.92 4.08 22.62
N VAL A 720 -23.84 4.68 23.81
CA VAL A 720 -22.77 4.39 24.79
C VAL A 720 -23.04 3.10 25.57
N VAL A 721 -24.33 2.80 25.84
CA VAL A 721 -24.75 1.56 26.50
C VAL A 721 -24.52 0.34 25.59
N ALA A 722 -24.66 0.53 24.28
CA ALA A 722 -24.38 -0.47 23.25
C ALA A 722 -22.87 -0.61 22.98
#